data_AF-A0A0C9QCE3-F1
#
_entry.id   AF-A0A0C9QCE3-F1
#
_cell.length_a   1.000
_cell.length_b   1.000
_cell.length_c   1.000
_cell.angle_alpha   90.00
_cell.angle_beta   90.00
_cell.angle_gamma   90.00
#
_symmetry.space_group_name_H-M   'P 1'
#
loop_
_entity.id
_entity.type
_entity.pdbx_description
1 polymer ?
#
loop_
_entity_poly.entity_id
_entity_poly.type
_entity_poly.pdbx_seq_one_letter_code
_entity_poly.pdbx_strand_id
1 'polypeptide(L)'
;MKKFLSLLLVVALVLSSAAFPRPVEAAELYPNIVLSKTDREWKDFIKLLKSTKVGTKEGEAVDISLKPSSTFKEERIASNLVIEVGQVGRDIVEVKSSDPETLAATLVNKSTIRLKRGIGTNSKVSISVKYRLTWKFDMRAGQLGPFTSFQYYTVNSNNYSPVEIEYSESIEMKIPLGFLLARNAKYVLGEKWNTASRSRMMVSATDADGSPVNYSDSRIGATIPDELSKRIKNGRIDANIDSPVGLFFKSSGGRVDSPGKATSSYGNAVVLRGFEAQNGVESTRDAAGAFALIEEDGSPKIIATSGAVNDNDKIHQEFPGKFYVETALFSMNNVNDLSLANQSPTKVITANGDEKKQDFLDRWGSARAMSVNYGDVFKAKEAEGKIGYTQASNYTSLDTYQQPKEIFFEVTKNGYKPLAINQLSSKKISVTQKDSQSSIAQQLQNTIDTKGNSNITIEKFSEYPDVDAAGEKTAKVLVSQTLSSGKKVSYPYEVPVTVVAKPGKLKTQEAFYKLGEKWNTENRSRMMVSATDTDGSDVPYSDGRVGSSNPDEVKKALKDDRIDKLFKASVELVFSSMGGTVTSISPVEAKYGNAIVLRGYEYGPRDSAGVFALIEENGNPKIIATSGKSTDNEAIHSSFPGKLYVETALYSMNQHTELALDKSTPTMVIKANGDDKKQDFLNRWGASRTLSVNYGDVFKAKEAEGKIGYTQDSTYTSLDRYQQPKEIFFEVTKNGYRPLQINQLTFKGLVVPPAVKKEAIEKEVKTAIDKNKQATVTFEKITDYPDTTHDGFQDVKVQVSEKLTSGNKVFFTYTIPVVVKDTDDQSDDQFILTAKNITAYSNQLANKTSDQLAAFILKQSQAQAWEKNKQTPSEKIKMITTDLKPEFGTYQATLAIGKLRKEISINVLASNNMIDLTIPKSLAFGSTDVDQGQIVSPNYEIKNRSKTKVKVVLQQVKTTTKSSIKLVHVNDPDPVNASESARLFLKGNEKFAANKIPLDDSTANQELGTLDDQAKTSVSLSGQYFGDYSSRQNLAMDLTFKFEVLH
;
A
#
# COMPACT_ATOMS: atom_id res chain seq x y z
N MET A 1 -90.28 14.28 -182.51
CA MET A 1 -91.28 13.33 -183.07
C MET A 1 -91.21 12.05 -182.25
N LYS A 2 -92.28 11.34 -181.87
CA LYS A 2 -93.74 11.55 -181.86
C LYS A 2 -94.23 10.67 -180.66
N LYS A 3 -95.02 11.20 -179.70
CA LYS A 3 -96.50 11.05 -179.59
C LYS A 3 -96.96 9.60 -179.27
N PHE A 4 -97.95 9.30 -178.41
CA PHE A 4 -98.80 10.09 -177.48
C PHE A 4 -99.75 9.13 -176.70
N LEU A 5 -100.26 9.52 -175.52
CA LEU A 5 -101.59 9.13 -174.93
C LEU A 5 -101.89 7.63 -174.62
N SER A 6 -102.82 7.22 -173.75
CA SER A 6 -103.67 7.84 -172.68
C SER A 6 -104.20 6.67 -171.80
N LEU A 7 -104.24 6.70 -170.47
CA LEU A 7 -105.00 7.56 -169.53
C LEU A 7 -106.50 7.19 -169.38
N LEU A 8 -106.85 6.49 -168.27
CA LEU A 8 -108.00 6.73 -167.34
C LEU A 8 -107.85 5.73 -166.14
N LEU A 9 -107.76 6.15 -164.85
CA LEU A 9 -108.82 6.39 -163.83
C LEU A 9 -109.52 5.09 -163.32
N VAL A 10 -109.86 4.80 -162.04
CA VAL A 10 -110.00 5.51 -160.72
C VAL A 10 -109.60 4.52 -159.57
N VAL A 11 -108.70 4.81 -158.60
CA VAL A 11 -108.89 5.27 -157.16
C VAL A 11 -109.98 4.51 -156.36
N ALA A 12 -109.84 4.02 -155.09
CA ALA A 12 -108.91 4.23 -153.94
C ALA A 12 -108.50 2.87 -153.24
N LEU A 13 -107.42 2.64 -152.44
CA LEU A 13 -106.63 3.38 -151.40
C LEU A 13 -107.33 3.39 -149.99
N VAL A 14 -106.71 3.14 -148.80
CA VAL A 14 -105.32 3.21 -148.25
C VAL A 14 -105.07 2.23 -147.03
N LEU A 15 -103.80 2.05 -146.58
CA LEU A 15 -103.27 1.47 -145.29
C LEU A 15 -103.05 -0.07 -145.17
N SER A 16 -102.05 -0.64 -144.46
CA SER A 16 -100.66 -0.22 -144.11
C SER A 16 -99.80 -1.36 -143.47
N SER A 17 -98.54 -1.52 -143.94
CA SER A 17 -97.30 -1.98 -143.24
C SER A 17 -97.20 -3.31 -142.42
N ALA A 18 -96.17 -4.11 -142.75
CA ALA A 18 -95.36 -4.87 -141.79
C ALA A 18 -93.90 -5.00 -142.33
N ALA A 19 -92.88 -4.76 -141.49
CA ALA A 19 -91.47 -4.81 -141.88
C ALA A 19 -90.76 -6.04 -141.29
N PHE A 20 -89.77 -6.58 -142.00
CA PHE A 20 -88.94 -7.69 -141.50
C PHE A 20 -87.84 -7.17 -140.55
N PRO A 21 -87.60 -7.81 -139.39
CA PRO A 21 -86.50 -7.43 -138.49
C PRO A 21 -85.14 -7.79 -139.10
N ARG A 22 -84.10 -7.00 -138.79
CA ARG A 22 -82.71 -7.27 -139.19
C ARG A 22 -82.01 -8.14 -138.14
N PRO A 23 -81.02 -8.99 -138.51
CA PRO A 23 -80.39 -9.95 -137.59
C PRO A 23 -79.72 -9.40 -136.32
N VAL A 24 -79.51 -8.08 -136.22
CA VAL A 24 -78.80 -7.44 -135.09
C VAL A 24 -79.65 -7.46 -133.81
N GLU A 25 -80.96 -7.27 -133.91
CA GLU A 25 -81.87 -7.16 -132.74
C GLU A 25 -82.06 -8.51 -132.00
N ALA A 26 -81.66 -9.63 -132.60
CA ALA A 26 -81.62 -10.92 -131.92
C ALA A 26 -80.40 -11.08 -131.00
N ALA A 27 -79.29 -10.34 -131.22
CA ALA A 27 -78.00 -10.62 -130.59
C ALA A 27 -77.92 -10.22 -129.11
N GLU A 28 -78.69 -9.22 -128.67
CA GLU A 28 -78.55 -8.61 -127.33
C GLU A 28 -79.03 -9.51 -126.17
N LEU A 29 -79.87 -10.51 -126.45
CA LEU A 29 -80.42 -11.43 -125.43
C LEU A 29 -79.50 -12.62 -125.08
N TYR A 30 -78.48 -12.91 -125.91
CA TYR A 30 -77.68 -14.14 -125.80
C TYR A 30 -76.62 -14.21 -124.68
N PRO A 31 -76.01 -13.12 -124.16
CA PRO A 31 -75.02 -13.22 -123.06
C PRO A 31 -75.53 -13.97 -121.83
N ASN A 32 -76.79 -13.74 -121.45
CA ASN A 32 -77.44 -14.39 -120.31
C ASN A 32 -77.64 -15.89 -120.57
N ILE A 33 -77.93 -16.27 -121.82
CA ILE A 33 -78.06 -17.66 -122.23
C ILE A 33 -76.69 -18.34 -122.13
N VAL A 34 -75.63 -17.74 -122.68
CA VAL A 34 -74.26 -18.29 -122.62
C VAL A 34 -73.77 -18.41 -121.18
N LEU A 35 -74.01 -17.42 -120.32
CA LEU A 35 -73.77 -17.54 -118.88
C LEU A 35 -74.48 -18.77 -118.30
N SER A 36 -75.80 -18.90 -118.51
CA SER A 36 -76.61 -19.98 -117.94
C SER A 36 -76.18 -21.39 -118.40
N LYS A 37 -75.79 -21.55 -119.67
CA LYS A 37 -75.40 -22.85 -120.26
C LYS A 37 -73.99 -23.28 -119.87
N THR A 38 -73.14 -22.33 -119.45
CA THR A 38 -71.74 -22.57 -119.00
C THR A 38 -71.57 -22.46 -117.48
N ASP A 39 -72.65 -22.16 -116.74
CA ASP A 39 -72.63 -21.89 -115.30
C ASP A 39 -72.31 -23.13 -114.46
N ARG A 40 -72.71 -24.33 -114.93
CA ARG A 40 -72.41 -25.58 -114.25
C ARG A 40 -70.91 -25.86 -114.25
N GLU A 41 -70.27 -25.84 -115.43
CA GLU A 41 -68.84 -26.10 -115.56
C GLU A 41 -68.02 -25.05 -114.78
N TRP A 42 -68.47 -23.79 -114.76
CA TRP A 42 -67.84 -22.74 -113.97
C TRP A 42 -67.97 -22.97 -112.47
N LYS A 43 -69.17 -23.27 -111.95
CA LYS A 43 -69.38 -23.57 -110.53
C LYS A 43 -68.59 -24.79 -110.08
N ASP A 44 -68.49 -25.82 -110.92
CA ASP A 44 -67.66 -26.99 -110.65
C ASP A 44 -66.17 -26.64 -110.64
N PHE A 45 -65.69 -25.77 -111.55
CA PHE A 45 -64.31 -25.26 -111.54
C PHE A 45 -64.00 -24.44 -110.28
N ILE A 46 -64.87 -23.52 -109.87
CA ILE A 46 -64.70 -22.73 -108.64
C ILE A 46 -64.75 -23.62 -107.38
N LYS A 47 -65.61 -24.65 -107.37
CA LYS A 47 -65.66 -25.65 -106.29
C LYS A 47 -64.38 -26.48 -106.23
N LEU A 48 -63.89 -26.95 -107.39
CA LEU A 48 -62.64 -27.69 -107.50
C LEU A 48 -61.46 -26.84 -107.04
N LEU A 49 -61.41 -25.56 -107.44
CA LEU A 49 -60.40 -24.60 -107.02
C LEU A 49 -60.35 -24.47 -105.49
N LYS A 50 -61.50 -24.23 -104.84
CA LYS A 50 -61.62 -24.12 -103.38
C LYS A 50 -61.27 -25.41 -102.62
N SER A 51 -61.52 -26.58 -103.22
CA SER A 51 -61.22 -27.89 -102.60
C SER A 51 -59.81 -28.41 -102.87
N THR A 52 -59.10 -27.84 -103.83
CA THR A 52 -57.78 -28.33 -104.23
C THR A 52 -56.75 -28.02 -103.16
N LYS A 53 -56.22 -29.07 -102.54
CA LYS A 53 -55.06 -28.97 -101.64
C LYS A 53 -53.80 -28.89 -102.49
N VAL A 54 -53.20 -27.71 -102.57
CA VAL A 54 -51.78 -27.59 -102.91
C VAL A 54 -50.99 -28.18 -101.74
N GLY A 55 -49.93 -28.92 -102.04
CA GLY A 55 -49.13 -29.60 -101.02
C GLY A 55 -48.45 -28.63 -100.05
N THR A 56 -48.00 -29.15 -98.91
CA THR A 56 -47.46 -28.33 -97.82
C THR A 56 -46.03 -27.86 -98.05
N LYS A 57 -45.30 -28.44 -99.01
CA LYS A 57 -43.89 -28.10 -99.27
C LYS A 57 -43.77 -27.00 -100.32
N GLU A 58 -42.78 -26.14 -100.14
CA GLU A 58 -42.38 -25.15 -101.12
C GLU A 58 -42.10 -25.82 -102.49
N GLY A 59 -42.63 -25.22 -103.56
CA GLY A 59 -42.41 -25.71 -104.91
C GLY A 59 -43.49 -26.65 -105.44
N GLU A 60 -44.27 -27.31 -104.57
CA GLU A 60 -45.36 -28.20 -104.97
C GLU A 60 -46.44 -27.43 -105.75
N ALA A 61 -46.87 -27.97 -106.89
CA ALA A 61 -47.79 -27.32 -107.80
C ALA A 61 -48.88 -28.27 -108.30
N VAL A 62 -50.05 -27.71 -108.64
CA VAL A 62 -51.22 -28.46 -109.12
C VAL A 62 -51.98 -27.67 -110.19
N ASP A 63 -52.39 -28.36 -111.24
CA ASP A 63 -53.14 -27.80 -112.36
C ASP A 63 -54.64 -28.09 -112.21
N ILE A 64 -55.45 -27.08 -112.50
CA ILE A 64 -56.90 -27.08 -112.32
C ILE A 64 -57.53 -26.57 -113.62
N SER A 65 -58.35 -27.40 -114.26
CA SER A 65 -58.92 -27.11 -115.58
C SER A 65 -60.44 -26.96 -115.55
N LEU A 66 -60.93 -25.92 -116.20
CA LEU A 66 -62.33 -25.71 -116.56
C LEU A 66 -62.71 -26.67 -117.71
N LYS A 67 -63.86 -27.33 -117.59
CA LYS A 67 -64.35 -28.25 -118.62
C LYS A 67 -65.01 -27.47 -119.78
N PRO A 68 -64.87 -27.93 -121.03
CA PRO A 68 -65.56 -27.33 -122.17
C PRO A 68 -67.08 -27.59 -122.10
N SER A 69 -67.87 -26.60 -122.50
CA SER A 69 -69.34 -26.71 -122.57
C SER A 69 -69.82 -27.25 -123.92
N SER A 70 -71.04 -27.80 -123.95
CA SER A 70 -71.61 -28.47 -125.13
C SER A 70 -72.33 -27.52 -126.11
N THR A 71 -72.36 -27.92 -127.39
CA THR A 71 -73.21 -27.33 -128.42
C THR A 71 -74.70 -27.59 -128.12
N PHE A 72 -75.58 -26.59 -128.28
CA PHE A 72 -77.02 -26.74 -128.03
C PHE A 72 -77.88 -26.14 -129.14
N LYS A 73 -78.90 -26.89 -129.60
CA LYS A 73 -79.92 -26.41 -130.54
C LYS A 73 -81.14 -25.92 -129.78
N GLU A 74 -81.79 -24.87 -130.27
CA GLU A 74 -83.03 -24.31 -129.71
C GLU A 74 -83.93 -23.87 -130.88
N GLU A 75 -85.25 -24.04 -130.76
CA GLU A 75 -86.15 -23.93 -131.94
C GLU A 75 -87.42 -23.11 -131.64
N ARG A 76 -87.60 -22.06 -132.44
CA ARG A 76 -88.80 -21.21 -132.59
C ARG A 76 -89.24 -20.34 -131.40
N ILE A 77 -88.94 -19.03 -131.54
CA ILE A 77 -89.76 -17.95 -131.00
C ILE A 77 -90.77 -17.56 -132.09
N ALA A 78 -92.07 -17.49 -131.74
CA ALA A 78 -93.18 -17.00 -132.57
C ALA A 78 -93.24 -17.47 -134.05
N SER A 79 -94.00 -18.55 -134.29
CA SER A 79 -94.72 -18.92 -135.53
C SER A 79 -94.04 -18.96 -136.92
N ASN A 80 -92.86 -18.39 -137.15
CA ASN A 80 -92.30 -18.21 -138.51
C ASN A 80 -90.75 -18.27 -138.58
N LEU A 81 -90.04 -18.22 -137.45
CA LEU A 81 -88.57 -18.04 -137.39
C LEU A 81 -87.88 -19.13 -136.54
N VAL A 82 -86.73 -19.63 -136.98
CA VAL A 82 -85.87 -20.57 -136.24
C VAL A 82 -84.44 -20.01 -136.13
N ILE A 83 -83.83 -20.10 -134.95
CA ILE A 83 -82.45 -19.68 -134.67
C ILE A 83 -81.70 -20.82 -133.96
N GLU A 84 -80.76 -21.45 -134.65
CA GLU A 84 -79.95 -22.56 -134.14
C GLU A 84 -78.63 -22.01 -133.57
N VAL A 85 -78.41 -22.10 -132.26
CA VAL A 85 -77.16 -21.63 -131.62
C VAL A 85 -76.07 -22.71 -131.75
N GLY A 86 -74.81 -22.27 -131.85
CA GLY A 86 -73.65 -23.14 -132.01
C GLY A 86 -72.93 -23.49 -130.71
N GLN A 87 -71.62 -23.68 -130.82
CA GLN A 87 -70.73 -23.92 -129.67
C GLN A 87 -70.63 -22.67 -128.78
N VAL A 88 -70.62 -22.87 -127.46
CA VAL A 88 -70.46 -21.81 -126.45
C VAL A 88 -69.36 -22.15 -125.44
N GLY A 89 -68.72 -21.15 -124.83
CA GLY A 89 -67.65 -21.39 -123.86
C GLY A 89 -67.24 -20.20 -122.99
N ARG A 90 -66.44 -20.51 -121.95
CA ARG A 90 -65.74 -19.55 -121.08
C ARG A 90 -64.23 -19.74 -121.26
N ASP A 91 -63.55 -18.75 -121.84
CA ASP A 91 -62.09 -18.69 -121.91
C ASP A 91 -61.54 -17.91 -120.71
N ILE A 92 -60.68 -18.53 -119.90
CA ILE A 92 -59.92 -17.83 -118.84
C ILE A 92 -58.84 -16.97 -119.52
N VAL A 93 -58.83 -15.67 -119.20
CA VAL A 93 -57.92 -14.69 -119.79
C VAL A 93 -56.84 -14.20 -118.82
N GLU A 94 -57.08 -14.25 -117.50
CA GLU A 94 -56.10 -13.86 -116.49
C GLU A 94 -56.35 -14.59 -115.16
N VAL A 95 -55.28 -14.88 -114.41
CA VAL A 95 -55.37 -15.27 -112.99
C VAL A 95 -54.30 -14.54 -112.18
N LYS A 96 -54.65 -14.11 -110.96
CA LYS A 96 -53.76 -13.39 -110.02
C LYS A 96 -53.94 -13.95 -108.61
N SER A 97 -52.87 -13.98 -107.83
CA SER A 97 -52.90 -14.25 -106.39
C SER A 97 -52.73 -12.96 -105.59
N SER A 98 -53.44 -12.83 -104.46
CA SER A 98 -53.24 -11.74 -103.50
C SER A 98 -51.92 -11.83 -102.73
N ASP A 99 -51.34 -13.04 -102.66
CA ASP A 99 -50.04 -13.31 -102.05
C ASP A 99 -49.32 -14.44 -102.81
N PRO A 100 -48.54 -14.09 -103.84
CA PRO A 100 -47.77 -15.06 -104.62
C PRO A 100 -46.66 -15.76 -103.81
N GLU A 101 -46.17 -15.15 -102.73
CA GLU A 101 -45.13 -15.74 -101.86
C GLU A 101 -45.71 -16.89 -101.03
N THR A 102 -46.97 -16.78 -100.59
CA THR A 102 -47.68 -17.89 -99.94
C THR A 102 -48.20 -18.90 -100.97
N LEU A 103 -48.89 -18.43 -102.01
CA LEU A 103 -49.49 -19.29 -103.04
C LEU A 103 -49.56 -18.55 -104.38
N ALA A 104 -48.66 -18.88 -105.30
CA ALA A 104 -48.67 -18.34 -106.66
C ALA A 104 -49.78 -18.99 -107.51
N ALA A 105 -50.38 -18.22 -108.42
CA ALA A 105 -51.34 -18.70 -109.40
C ALA A 105 -51.00 -18.17 -110.79
N THR A 106 -50.98 -19.04 -111.80
CA THR A 106 -50.60 -18.70 -113.19
C THR A 106 -51.52 -19.36 -114.22
N LEU A 107 -51.72 -18.69 -115.36
CA LEU A 107 -52.52 -19.22 -116.46
C LEU A 107 -51.65 -20.14 -117.33
N VAL A 108 -52.07 -21.40 -117.51
CA VAL A 108 -51.35 -22.38 -118.34
C VAL A 108 -51.88 -22.35 -119.78
N ASN A 109 -53.20 -22.27 -119.93
CA ASN A 109 -53.91 -22.10 -121.20
C ASN A 109 -55.31 -21.52 -120.93
N LYS A 110 -56.10 -21.28 -121.98
CA LYS A 110 -57.46 -20.71 -121.93
C LYS A 110 -58.45 -21.45 -121.00
N SER A 111 -58.17 -22.66 -120.55
CA SER A 111 -59.03 -23.41 -119.62
C SER A 111 -58.32 -23.86 -118.35
N THR A 112 -57.01 -23.66 -118.18
CA THR A 112 -56.22 -24.28 -117.10
C THR A 112 -55.41 -23.27 -116.32
N ILE A 113 -55.53 -23.28 -115.00
CA ILE A 113 -54.69 -22.52 -114.07
C ILE A 113 -53.79 -23.46 -113.26
N ARG A 114 -52.59 -23.00 -112.92
CA ARG A 114 -51.63 -23.67 -112.04
C ARG A 114 -51.54 -22.93 -110.72
N LEU A 115 -51.71 -23.63 -109.60
CA LEU A 115 -51.37 -23.13 -108.27
C LEU A 115 -50.02 -23.72 -107.83
N LYS A 116 -49.17 -22.93 -107.17
CA LYS A 116 -47.86 -23.37 -106.65
C LYS A 116 -47.62 -22.82 -105.24
N ARG A 117 -47.25 -23.69 -104.30
CA ARG A 117 -46.93 -23.33 -102.91
C ARG A 117 -45.58 -22.61 -102.85
N GLY A 118 -45.54 -21.46 -102.17
CA GLY A 118 -44.31 -20.77 -101.80
C GLY A 118 -44.08 -20.75 -100.28
N ILE A 119 -43.09 -19.99 -99.82
CA ILE A 119 -42.64 -19.92 -98.42
C ILE A 119 -43.52 -19.05 -97.50
N GLY A 120 -44.46 -18.29 -98.07
CA GLY A 120 -45.25 -17.31 -97.34
C GLY A 120 -46.17 -17.93 -96.27
N THR A 121 -46.36 -17.15 -95.20
CA THR A 121 -46.97 -17.57 -93.93
C THR A 121 -48.44 -17.20 -93.78
N ASN A 122 -49.09 -16.66 -94.83
CA ASN A 122 -50.49 -16.27 -94.72
C ASN A 122 -51.39 -17.51 -94.71
N SER A 123 -52.22 -17.65 -93.67
CA SER A 123 -53.17 -18.76 -93.53
C SER A 123 -54.34 -18.69 -94.52
N LYS A 124 -54.46 -17.58 -95.25
CA LYS A 124 -55.46 -17.31 -96.29
C LYS A 124 -54.83 -16.59 -97.49
N VAL A 125 -55.22 -16.96 -98.70
CA VAL A 125 -54.80 -16.29 -99.95
C VAL A 125 -55.98 -16.21 -100.91
N SER A 126 -56.20 -15.07 -101.58
CA SER A 126 -57.27 -14.91 -102.56
C SER A 126 -56.76 -15.03 -104.00
N ILE A 127 -57.39 -15.90 -104.79
CA ILE A 127 -57.11 -16.09 -106.22
C ILE A 127 -58.20 -15.42 -107.04
N SER A 128 -57.84 -14.43 -107.85
CA SER A 128 -58.75 -13.74 -108.77
C SER A 128 -58.63 -14.33 -110.18
N VAL A 129 -59.76 -14.68 -110.80
CA VAL A 129 -59.82 -15.28 -112.15
C VAL A 129 -60.71 -14.41 -113.05
N LYS A 130 -60.16 -13.99 -114.18
CA LYS A 130 -60.86 -13.22 -115.23
C LYS A 130 -61.15 -14.13 -116.43
N TYR A 131 -62.36 -14.08 -116.97
CA TYR A 131 -62.79 -14.93 -118.09
C TYR A 131 -63.66 -14.18 -119.11
N ARG A 132 -63.81 -14.76 -120.30
CA ARG A 132 -64.52 -14.23 -121.47
C ARG A 132 -65.53 -15.23 -122.01
N LEU A 133 -66.72 -14.77 -122.42
CA LEU A 133 -67.73 -15.59 -123.08
C LEU A 133 -67.55 -15.61 -124.60
N THR A 134 -67.85 -16.74 -125.26
CA THR A 134 -67.81 -16.90 -126.73
C THR A 134 -69.00 -17.73 -127.25
N TRP A 135 -69.57 -17.40 -128.42
CA TRP A 135 -70.65 -18.16 -129.08
C TRP A 135 -70.77 -17.93 -130.62
N LYS A 136 -71.61 -18.75 -131.30
CA LYS A 136 -71.97 -18.69 -132.74
C LYS A 136 -73.48 -19.03 -132.94
N PHE A 137 -74.11 -18.75 -134.10
CA PHE A 137 -75.54 -19.07 -134.36
C PHE A 137 -75.87 -19.25 -135.87
N ASP A 138 -77.09 -19.65 -136.25
CA ASP A 138 -77.59 -19.77 -137.64
C ASP A 138 -79.11 -19.47 -137.68
N MET A 139 -79.67 -18.91 -138.78
CA MET A 139 -81.08 -18.48 -138.85
C MET A 139 -81.85 -18.99 -140.09
N ARG A 140 -83.14 -19.33 -139.93
CA ARG A 140 -84.06 -19.81 -141.01
C ARG A 140 -85.48 -19.24 -140.89
N ALA A 141 -86.13 -18.93 -142.03
CA ALA A 141 -87.52 -18.41 -142.12
C ALA A 141 -88.25 -18.86 -143.41
N GLY A 142 -89.59 -18.72 -143.49
CA GLY A 142 -90.40 -19.11 -144.67
C GLY A 142 -91.81 -18.50 -144.79
N GLN A 143 -92.45 -18.62 -145.97
CA GLN A 143 -93.72 -17.98 -146.38
C GLN A 143 -94.70 -18.99 -147.06
N LEU A 144 -96.01 -18.69 -147.06
CA LEU A 144 -97.11 -19.56 -147.54
C LEU A 144 -97.92 -18.93 -148.70
N GLY A 145 -98.34 -19.74 -149.67
CA GLY A 145 -99.22 -19.35 -150.80
C GLY A 145 -99.89 -20.56 -151.49
N PRO A 146 -101.03 -20.40 -152.22
CA PRO A 146 -102.08 -21.43 -152.23
C PRO A 146 -101.88 -22.71 -153.07
N PHE A 147 -100.89 -22.79 -153.97
CA PHE A 147 -100.61 -24.00 -154.77
C PHE A 147 -99.09 -24.21 -154.81
N THR A 148 -98.61 -25.33 -154.29
CA THR A 148 -97.43 -25.32 -153.41
C THR A 148 -96.13 -25.90 -153.95
N SER A 149 -95.02 -25.18 -153.72
CA SER A 149 -93.71 -25.74 -153.37
C SER A 149 -92.97 -24.75 -152.45
N PHE A 150 -92.25 -25.24 -151.43
CA PHE A 150 -91.57 -24.39 -150.44
C PHE A 150 -90.19 -23.94 -150.96
N GLN A 151 -89.88 -22.65 -150.79
CA GLN A 151 -88.50 -22.14 -150.85
C GLN A 151 -88.11 -21.55 -149.50
N TYR A 152 -87.04 -22.07 -148.92
CA TYR A 152 -86.40 -21.55 -147.71
C TYR A 152 -85.17 -20.75 -148.09
N TYR A 153 -84.94 -19.62 -147.41
CA TYR A 153 -83.68 -18.89 -147.45
C TYR A 153 -82.95 -19.11 -146.12
N THR A 154 -81.71 -19.58 -146.18
CA THR A 154 -80.84 -19.78 -145.01
C THR A 154 -79.85 -18.62 -144.94
N VAL A 155 -79.74 -17.97 -143.78
CA VAL A 155 -78.66 -17.02 -143.49
C VAL A 155 -77.71 -17.66 -142.48
N ASN A 156 -76.49 -17.93 -142.92
CA ASN A 156 -75.45 -18.58 -142.14
C ASN A 156 -74.56 -17.54 -141.45
N SER A 157 -74.22 -17.71 -140.16
CA SER A 157 -73.44 -16.69 -139.43
C SER A 157 -71.93 -16.70 -139.67
N ASN A 158 -71.39 -17.55 -140.56
CA ASN A 158 -69.94 -17.66 -140.81
C ASN A 158 -69.25 -16.33 -141.22
N ASN A 159 -70.02 -15.31 -141.61
CA ASN A 159 -69.53 -13.98 -141.96
C ASN A 159 -69.63 -12.94 -140.81
N TYR A 160 -69.96 -13.34 -139.59
CA TYR A 160 -70.01 -12.46 -138.41
C TYR A 160 -68.94 -12.83 -137.38
N SER A 161 -68.35 -11.83 -136.73
CA SER A 161 -67.40 -12.04 -135.62
C SER A 161 -68.14 -12.53 -134.37
N PRO A 162 -67.52 -13.41 -133.54
CA PRO A 162 -68.08 -13.76 -132.23
C PRO A 162 -68.27 -12.52 -131.36
N VAL A 163 -69.37 -12.47 -130.62
CA VAL A 163 -69.60 -11.43 -129.62
C VAL A 163 -68.87 -11.86 -128.34
N GLU A 164 -68.10 -10.95 -127.75
CA GLU A 164 -67.25 -11.21 -126.58
C GLU A 164 -67.60 -10.28 -125.41
N ILE A 165 -67.71 -10.84 -124.20
CA ILE A 165 -67.93 -10.08 -122.95
C ILE A 165 -67.05 -10.66 -121.84
N GLU A 166 -66.42 -9.80 -121.03
CA GLU A 166 -65.48 -10.18 -119.96
C GLU A 166 -66.08 -10.08 -118.55
N TYR A 167 -65.67 -10.99 -117.67
CA TYR A 167 -66.10 -11.12 -116.27
C TYR A 167 -64.90 -11.43 -115.36
N SER A 168 -65.03 -11.19 -114.05
CA SER A 168 -63.99 -11.51 -113.06
C SER A 168 -64.60 -11.97 -111.72
N GLU A 169 -63.96 -12.93 -111.05
CA GLU A 169 -64.36 -13.47 -109.74
C GLU A 169 -63.11 -13.63 -108.84
N SER A 170 -63.27 -13.61 -107.50
CA SER A 170 -62.16 -13.81 -106.54
C SER A 170 -62.50 -14.88 -105.49
N ILE A 171 -61.52 -15.71 -105.14
CA ILE A 171 -61.68 -16.98 -104.43
C ILE A 171 -60.70 -17.08 -103.25
N GLU A 172 -61.19 -17.07 -102.00
CA GLU A 172 -60.34 -17.29 -100.81
C GLU A 172 -59.96 -18.79 -100.67
N MET A 173 -58.66 -19.05 -100.50
CA MET A 173 -58.01 -20.33 -100.22
C MET A 173 -57.48 -20.36 -98.78
N LYS A 174 -57.45 -21.54 -98.13
CA LYS A 174 -56.86 -21.74 -96.79
C LYS A 174 -55.57 -22.55 -96.85
N ILE A 175 -54.57 -22.19 -96.04
CA ILE A 175 -53.24 -22.82 -96.02
C ILE A 175 -52.96 -23.46 -94.64
N PRO A 176 -52.51 -24.72 -94.56
CA PRO A 176 -52.12 -25.36 -93.29
C PRO A 176 -50.82 -24.79 -92.71
N LEU A 177 -50.78 -24.58 -91.40
CA LEU A 177 -49.61 -24.12 -90.63
C LEU A 177 -49.44 -24.98 -89.36
N GLY A 178 -48.23 -25.03 -88.80
CA GLY A 178 -47.98 -25.67 -87.50
C GLY A 178 -48.52 -24.85 -86.31
N PHE A 179 -48.30 -25.37 -85.10
CA PHE A 179 -48.72 -24.77 -83.83
C PHE A 179 -47.60 -24.80 -82.78
N LEU A 180 -47.52 -23.76 -81.95
CA LEU A 180 -46.59 -23.65 -80.83
C LEU A 180 -47.22 -22.86 -79.68
N LEU A 181 -47.21 -23.43 -78.47
CA LEU A 181 -47.69 -22.79 -77.25
C LEU A 181 -46.56 -22.65 -76.22
N ALA A 182 -46.19 -21.40 -75.94
CA ALA A 182 -45.27 -21.04 -74.88
C ALA A 182 -46.00 -20.61 -73.59
N ARG A 183 -45.28 -20.57 -72.47
CA ARG A 183 -45.72 -20.02 -71.18
C ARG A 183 -44.60 -19.27 -70.47
N ASN A 184 -44.96 -18.51 -69.45
CA ASN A 184 -44.00 -17.88 -68.55
C ASN A 184 -43.28 -18.94 -67.70
N ALA A 185 -41.97 -18.80 -67.53
CA ALA A 185 -41.15 -19.67 -66.69
C ALA A 185 -40.43 -18.88 -65.60
N LYS A 186 -40.46 -19.44 -64.39
CA LYS A 186 -39.70 -18.95 -63.24
C LYS A 186 -38.37 -19.71 -63.12
N TYR A 187 -37.36 -19.01 -62.66
CA TYR A 187 -36.00 -19.50 -62.44
C TYR A 187 -35.43 -18.90 -61.14
N VAL A 188 -34.26 -19.35 -60.71
CA VAL A 188 -33.50 -18.73 -59.61
C VAL A 188 -32.07 -18.34 -60.03
N LEU A 189 -31.47 -17.39 -59.30
CA LEU A 189 -30.07 -17.01 -59.49
C LEU A 189 -29.15 -18.23 -59.39
N GLY A 190 -28.14 -18.29 -60.25
CA GLY A 190 -27.20 -19.40 -60.35
C GLY A 190 -27.70 -20.63 -61.12
N GLU A 191 -29.00 -20.73 -61.43
CA GLU A 191 -29.53 -21.83 -62.23
C GLU A 191 -28.93 -21.84 -63.65
N LYS A 192 -28.65 -23.03 -64.21
CA LYS A 192 -28.17 -23.19 -65.60
C LYS A 192 -29.22 -22.70 -66.59
N TRP A 193 -28.84 -21.86 -67.54
CA TRP A 193 -29.65 -21.44 -68.69
C TRP A 193 -29.34 -22.34 -69.89
N ASN A 194 -30.01 -23.50 -69.96
CA ASN A 194 -29.73 -24.56 -70.93
C ASN A 194 -31.02 -25.10 -71.57
N THR A 195 -30.93 -26.16 -72.39
CA THR A 195 -32.11 -26.75 -73.04
C THR A 195 -33.10 -27.35 -72.04
N ALA A 196 -32.64 -27.95 -70.94
CA ALA A 196 -33.51 -28.50 -69.91
C ALA A 196 -34.29 -27.40 -69.18
N SER A 197 -33.64 -26.34 -68.70
CA SER A 197 -34.34 -25.26 -68.00
C SER A 197 -35.25 -24.44 -68.93
N ARG A 198 -34.81 -24.13 -70.15
CA ARG A 198 -35.66 -23.44 -71.15
C ARG A 198 -36.86 -24.27 -71.62
N SER A 199 -36.79 -25.61 -71.57
CA SER A 199 -37.95 -26.46 -71.90
C SER A 199 -39.18 -26.17 -71.04
N ARG A 200 -38.99 -25.62 -69.83
CA ARG A 200 -40.10 -25.17 -68.96
C ARG A 200 -41.00 -24.12 -69.64
N MET A 201 -40.50 -23.40 -70.64
CA MET A 201 -41.24 -22.39 -71.39
C MET A 201 -42.16 -22.98 -72.45
N MET A 202 -41.96 -24.22 -72.90
CA MET A 202 -42.83 -24.86 -73.88
C MET A 202 -43.96 -25.61 -73.18
N VAL A 203 -45.19 -25.47 -73.68
CA VAL A 203 -46.36 -26.27 -73.27
C VAL A 203 -46.59 -27.39 -74.27
N SER A 204 -46.64 -27.05 -75.56
CA SER A 204 -46.80 -28.01 -76.66
C SER A 204 -46.38 -27.40 -78.00
N ALA A 205 -46.05 -28.26 -78.97
CA ALA A 205 -45.82 -27.90 -80.36
C ALA A 205 -46.31 -29.03 -81.28
N THR A 206 -46.85 -28.66 -82.45
CA THR A 206 -47.40 -29.60 -83.44
C THR A 206 -47.06 -29.13 -84.86
N ASP A 207 -46.55 -30.00 -85.71
CA ASP A 207 -46.23 -29.70 -87.12
C ASP A 207 -47.50 -29.52 -87.98
N ALA A 208 -47.35 -28.98 -89.18
CA ALA A 208 -48.47 -28.70 -90.10
C ALA A 208 -49.18 -29.97 -90.63
N ASP A 209 -48.60 -31.16 -90.41
CA ASP A 209 -49.21 -32.46 -90.66
C ASP A 209 -49.98 -33.04 -89.46
N GLY A 210 -49.90 -32.40 -88.28
CA GLY A 210 -50.51 -32.85 -87.02
C GLY A 210 -49.59 -33.60 -86.06
N SER A 211 -48.31 -33.82 -86.40
CA SER A 211 -47.36 -34.56 -85.56
C SER A 211 -46.86 -33.73 -84.36
N PRO A 212 -46.80 -34.27 -83.13
CA PRO A 212 -46.28 -33.55 -81.97
C PRO A 212 -44.76 -33.38 -82.03
N VAL A 213 -44.25 -32.26 -81.49
CA VAL A 213 -42.82 -31.91 -81.51
C VAL A 213 -42.30 -31.61 -80.10
N ASN A 214 -41.15 -32.19 -79.75
CA ASN A 214 -40.48 -32.01 -78.46
C ASN A 214 -39.55 -30.79 -78.45
N TYR A 215 -39.30 -30.20 -77.28
CA TYR A 215 -38.41 -29.03 -77.15
C TYR A 215 -36.95 -29.28 -77.57
N SER A 216 -36.52 -30.54 -77.58
CA SER A 216 -35.19 -30.95 -78.06
C SER A 216 -35.07 -31.02 -79.59
N ASP A 217 -36.15 -30.85 -80.34
CA ASP A 217 -36.11 -30.78 -81.80
C ASP A 217 -35.39 -29.51 -82.26
N SER A 218 -34.41 -29.65 -83.15
CA SER A 218 -33.62 -28.55 -83.72
C SER A 218 -34.43 -27.43 -84.40
N ARG A 219 -35.69 -27.70 -84.74
CA ARG A 219 -36.64 -26.74 -85.35
C ARG A 219 -37.31 -25.83 -84.32
N ILE A 220 -37.26 -26.21 -83.04
CA ILE A 220 -37.70 -25.39 -81.90
C ILE A 220 -36.52 -24.52 -81.45
N GLY A 221 -36.78 -23.23 -81.26
CA GLY A 221 -35.79 -22.28 -80.75
C GLY A 221 -36.40 -21.25 -79.82
N ALA A 222 -35.54 -20.45 -79.20
CA ALA A 222 -35.93 -19.32 -78.37
C ALA A 222 -35.24 -18.05 -78.87
N THR A 223 -36.02 -17.00 -79.09
CA THR A 223 -35.51 -15.65 -79.33
C THR A 223 -35.13 -15.05 -77.98
N ILE A 224 -33.83 -15.01 -77.69
CA ILE A 224 -33.27 -14.44 -76.46
C ILE A 224 -32.97 -12.96 -76.71
N PRO A 225 -33.60 -12.00 -76.00
CA PRO A 225 -33.26 -10.59 -76.14
C PRO A 225 -31.84 -10.28 -75.63
N ASP A 226 -31.22 -9.22 -76.16
CA ASP A 226 -29.90 -8.77 -75.72
C ASP A 226 -29.85 -8.40 -74.23
N GLU A 227 -30.95 -7.90 -73.66
CA GLU A 227 -31.04 -7.62 -72.23
C GLU A 227 -31.01 -8.88 -71.36
N LEU A 228 -31.55 -9.99 -71.87
CA LEU A 228 -31.48 -11.29 -71.21
C LEU A 228 -30.09 -11.90 -71.40
N SER A 229 -29.50 -11.82 -72.60
CA SER A 229 -28.17 -12.38 -72.85
C SER A 229 -27.12 -11.75 -71.91
N LYS A 230 -27.22 -10.45 -71.64
CA LYS A 230 -26.41 -9.75 -70.62
C LYS A 230 -26.60 -10.29 -69.20
N ARG A 231 -27.75 -10.85 -68.84
CA ARG A 231 -28.02 -11.43 -67.50
C ARG A 231 -27.64 -12.90 -67.38
N ILE A 232 -27.11 -13.51 -68.45
CA ILE A 232 -26.57 -14.87 -68.46
C ILE A 232 -25.04 -14.81 -68.50
N LYS A 233 -24.36 -15.32 -67.46
CA LYS A 233 -22.90 -15.45 -67.41
C LYS A 233 -22.51 -16.90 -67.16
N ASN A 234 -21.49 -17.40 -67.85
CA ASN A 234 -21.02 -18.80 -67.75
C ASN A 234 -22.15 -19.85 -67.97
N GLY A 235 -23.15 -19.52 -68.79
CA GLY A 235 -24.32 -20.37 -69.03
C GLY A 235 -25.30 -20.47 -67.83
N ARG A 236 -25.25 -19.52 -66.89
CA ARG A 236 -26.11 -19.43 -65.70
C ARG A 236 -26.80 -18.08 -65.59
N ILE A 237 -27.92 -18.04 -64.89
CA ILE A 237 -28.61 -16.80 -64.53
C ILE A 237 -27.78 -16.05 -63.49
N ASP A 238 -27.18 -14.94 -63.89
CA ASP A 238 -26.24 -14.17 -63.07
C ASP A 238 -26.88 -12.93 -62.42
N ALA A 239 -27.98 -12.42 -62.97
CA ALA A 239 -28.78 -11.37 -62.33
C ALA A 239 -30.29 -11.61 -62.50
N ASN A 240 -31.12 -10.98 -61.68
CA ASN A 240 -32.57 -11.15 -61.73
C ASN A 240 -33.11 -10.76 -63.11
N ILE A 241 -33.89 -11.66 -63.72
CA ILE A 241 -34.47 -11.50 -65.05
C ILE A 241 -35.93 -11.09 -64.90
N ASP A 242 -36.38 -10.15 -65.73
CA ASP A 242 -37.79 -9.96 -66.05
C ASP A 242 -37.89 -9.60 -67.55
N SER A 243 -37.88 -10.60 -68.43
CA SER A 243 -37.63 -10.39 -69.87
C SER A 243 -38.56 -11.25 -70.75
N PRO A 244 -39.14 -10.69 -71.83
CA PRO A 244 -39.93 -11.47 -72.79
C PRO A 244 -39.01 -12.41 -73.58
N VAL A 245 -39.37 -13.68 -73.68
CA VAL A 245 -38.65 -14.70 -74.47
C VAL A 245 -39.67 -15.41 -75.34
N GLY A 246 -39.67 -15.10 -76.63
CA GLY A 246 -40.48 -15.80 -77.61
C GLY A 246 -39.88 -17.16 -77.93
N LEU A 247 -40.69 -18.21 -77.94
CA LEU A 247 -40.32 -19.46 -78.59
C LEU A 247 -40.72 -19.38 -80.06
N PHE A 248 -39.97 -20.07 -80.92
CA PHE A 248 -40.32 -20.23 -82.33
C PHE A 248 -40.19 -21.68 -82.77
N PHE A 249 -41.00 -22.05 -83.77
CA PHE A 249 -40.99 -23.34 -84.41
C PHE A 249 -40.93 -23.16 -85.93
N LYS A 250 -39.89 -23.71 -86.56
CA LYS A 250 -39.80 -23.85 -88.02
C LYS A 250 -40.56 -25.11 -88.44
N SER A 251 -41.90 -25.02 -88.50
CA SER A 251 -42.76 -26.11 -88.97
C SER A 251 -42.63 -26.33 -90.47
N SER A 252 -43.05 -27.49 -90.96
CA SER A 252 -43.12 -27.78 -92.40
C SER A 252 -44.02 -26.82 -93.20
N GLY A 253 -45.02 -26.22 -92.54
CA GLY A 253 -45.89 -25.21 -93.16
C GLY A 253 -45.36 -23.77 -93.11
N GLY A 254 -44.28 -23.50 -92.35
CA GLY A 254 -43.72 -22.17 -92.13
C GLY A 254 -43.29 -21.91 -90.68
N ARG A 255 -42.77 -20.71 -90.40
CA ARG A 255 -42.39 -20.29 -89.05
C ARG A 255 -43.62 -19.90 -88.23
N VAL A 256 -43.67 -20.36 -86.98
CA VAL A 256 -44.67 -19.96 -85.98
C VAL A 256 -43.94 -19.45 -84.74
N ASP A 257 -44.35 -18.31 -84.20
CA ASP A 257 -43.81 -17.69 -82.99
C ASP A 257 -44.85 -17.72 -81.86
N SER A 258 -44.39 -17.88 -80.61
CA SER A 258 -45.25 -17.97 -79.43
C SER A 258 -44.63 -17.19 -78.26
N PRO A 259 -45.30 -16.15 -77.73
CA PRO A 259 -44.73 -15.28 -76.71
C PRO A 259 -44.68 -15.96 -75.33
N GLY A 260 -43.61 -15.70 -74.58
CA GLY A 260 -43.47 -16.08 -73.18
C GLY A 260 -42.61 -15.08 -72.41
N LYS A 261 -42.47 -15.27 -71.10
CA LYS A 261 -41.63 -14.44 -70.22
C LYS A 261 -40.73 -15.32 -69.35
N ALA A 262 -39.46 -14.97 -69.29
CA ALA A 262 -38.55 -15.51 -68.28
C ALA A 262 -38.50 -14.55 -67.09
N THR A 263 -38.67 -15.08 -65.88
CA THR A 263 -38.51 -14.30 -64.64
C THR A 263 -37.64 -15.06 -63.65
N SER A 264 -36.77 -14.37 -62.89
CA SER A 264 -35.98 -15.01 -61.85
C SER A 264 -35.95 -14.26 -60.53
N SER A 265 -35.67 -15.00 -59.46
CA SER A 265 -35.52 -14.48 -58.10
C SER A 265 -34.29 -15.11 -57.41
N TYR A 266 -33.96 -14.66 -56.20
CA TYR A 266 -32.75 -15.11 -55.50
C TYR A 266 -32.70 -16.60 -55.13
N GLY A 267 -33.86 -17.25 -54.91
CA GLY A 267 -33.88 -18.58 -54.32
C GLY A 267 -33.34 -18.56 -52.89
N ASN A 268 -32.37 -19.42 -52.60
CA ASN A 268 -31.68 -19.45 -51.32
C ASN A 268 -30.29 -18.82 -51.47
N ALA A 269 -30.09 -17.56 -51.07
CA ALA A 269 -28.83 -16.83 -51.30
C ALA A 269 -28.41 -16.03 -50.07
N VAL A 270 -27.10 -15.91 -49.80
CA VAL A 270 -26.59 -14.80 -48.99
C VAL A 270 -26.44 -13.59 -49.92
N VAL A 271 -26.91 -12.42 -49.47
CA VAL A 271 -27.00 -11.21 -50.27
C VAL A 271 -26.16 -10.13 -49.61
N LEU A 272 -25.22 -9.55 -50.37
CA LEU A 272 -24.27 -8.55 -49.88
C LEU A 272 -24.61 -7.21 -50.51
N ARG A 273 -25.44 -6.44 -49.80
CA ARG A 273 -25.81 -5.07 -50.20
C ARG A 273 -24.76 -4.09 -49.73
N GLY A 274 -24.80 -2.90 -50.33
CA GLY A 274 -24.04 -1.73 -49.89
C GLY A 274 -24.97 -0.54 -49.72
N PHE A 275 -24.58 0.42 -48.89
CA PHE A 275 -25.39 1.61 -48.63
C PHE A 275 -25.10 2.72 -49.65
N GLU A 276 -25.49 2.48 -50.90
CA GLU A 276 -25.46 3.52 -51.95
C GLU A 276 -26.71 4.42 -51.85
N ALA A 277 -26.69 5.41 -50.96
CA ALA A 277 -27.77 6.38 -50.86
C ALA A 277 -27.80 7.34 -52.05
N GLN A 278 -28.57 7.03 -53.09
CA GLN A 278 -29.03 8.06 -54.03
C GLN A 278 -30.34 8.65 -53.54
N ASN A 279 -30.33 9.94 -53.20
CA ASN A 279 -31.49 10.74 -52.82
C ASN A 279 -32.32 10.18 -51.65
N GLY A 280 -31.68 9.52 -50.68
CA GLY A 280 -32.33 9.02 -49.46
C GLY A 280 -33.15 7.74 -49.62
N VAL A 281 -33.08 7.06 -50.77
CA VAL A 281 -33.68 5.75 -50.98
C VAL A 281 -32.59 4.67 -50.85
N GLU A 282 -32.85 3.61 -50.09
CA GLU A 282 -31.91 2.50 -49.91
C GLU A 282 -31.74 1.75 -51.25
N SER A 283 -30.50 1.62 -51.73
CA SER A 283 -30.22 0.99 -53.02
C SER A 283 -30.63 -0.49 -53.05
N THR A 284 -31.29 -0.90 -54.13
CA THR A 284 -31.57 -2.32 -54.41
C THR A 284 -30.38 -3.03 -55.06
N ARG A 285 -29.22 -2.37 -55.18
CA ARG A 285 -27.98 -2.96 -55.71
C ARG A 285 -27.33 -3.87 -54.68
N ASP A 286 -27.17 -5.13 -55.05
CA ASP A 286 -26.29 -6.05 -54.32
C ASP A 286 -24.83 -5.72 -54.69
N ALA A 287 -24.23 -4.81 -53.94
CA ALA A 287 -22.91 -4.21 -54.19
C ALA A 287 -21.80 -5.25 -54.41
N ALA A 288 -21.78 -6.31 -53.60
CA ALA A 288 -20.88 -7.44 -53.75
C ALA A 288 -21.59 -8.73 -54.22
N GLY A 289 -22.79 -8.59 -54.78
CA GLY A 289 -23.58 -9.66 -55.38
C GLY A 289 -24.30 -10.58 -54.37
N ALA A 290 -24.75 -11.72 -54.88
CA ALA A 290 -25.49 -12.73 -54.14
C ALA A 290 -24.92 -14.14 -54.36
N PHE A 291 -24.77 -14.91 -53.28
CA PHE A 291 -24.18 -16.24 -53.25
C PHE A 291 -25.29 -17.29 -53.14
N ALA A 292 -25.85 -17.68 -54.30
CA ALA A 292 -26.99 -18.56 -54.41
C ALA A 292 -26.62 -20.04 -54.20
N LEU A 293 -27.35 -20.73 -53.33
CA LEU A 293 -27.23 -22.17 -53.09
C LEU A 293 -28.15 -22.92 -54.06
N ILE A 294 -27.56 -23.70 -54.96
CA ILE A 294 -28.25 -24.47 -56.00
C ILE A 294 -27.89 -25.95 -55.86
N GLU A 295 -28.91 -26.82 -55.87
CA GLU A 295 -28.72 -28.27 -55.95
C GLU A 295 -28.60 -28.67 -57.43
N GLU A 296 -27.46 -29.24 -57.81
CA GLU A 296 -27.21 -29.77 -59.14
C GLU A 296 -26.86 -31.25 -59.04
N ASP A 297 -27.58 -32.10 -59.77
CA ASP A 297 -27.26 -33.52 -59.88
C ASP A 297 -27.20 -34.22 -58.49
N GLY A 298 -28.02 -33.75 -57.54
CA GLY A 298 -28.08 -34.20 -56.14
C GLY A 298 -27.02 -33.63 -55.20
N SER A 299 -26.19 -32.68 -55.67
CA SER A 299 -25.11 -32.07 -54.88
C SER A 299 -25.31 -30.55 -54.73
N PRO A 300 -25.22 -29.97 -53.52
CA PRO A 300 -25.35 -28.52 -53.33
C PRO A 300 -24.09 -27.77 -53.76
N LYS A 301 -24.29 -26.59 -54.38
CA LYS A 301 -23.22 -25.70 -54.85
C LYS A 301 -23.56 -24.26 -54.51
N ILE A 302 -22.56 -23.48 -54.10
CA ILE A 302 -22.66 -22.03 -53.96
C ILE A 302 -22.20 -21.37 -55.25
N ILE A 303 -23.10 -20.66 -55.90
CA ILE A 303 -22.87 -19.89 -57.13
C ILE A 303 -22.80 -18.40 -56.78
N ALA A 304 -21.69 -17.75 -57.10
CA ALA A 304 -21.58 -16.30 -56.98
C ALA A 304 -22.26 -15.62 -58.18
N THR A 305 -23.15 -14.67 -57.92
CA THR A 305 -24.00 -14.01 -58.92
C THR A 305 -24.08 -12.51 -58.67
N SER A 306 -24.43 -11.72 -59.68
CA SER A 306 -24.59 -10.27 -59.59
C SER A 306 -25.83 -9.80 -58.82
N GLY A 307 -26.79 -10.68 -58.53
CA GLY A 307 -27.95 -10.35 -57.70
C GLY A 307 -29.08 -9.63 -58.45
N ALA A 308 -29.59 -8.52 -57.92
CA ALA A 308 -30.66 -7.74 -58.52
C ALA A 308 -30.33 -7.22 -59.93
N VAL A 309 -29.10 -6.75 -60.12
CA VAL A 309 -28.64 -6.04 -61.32
C VAL A 309 -27.30 -6.59 -61.79
N ASN A 310 -27.14 -6.78 -63.10
CA ASN A 310 -25.83 -7.04 -63.69
C ASN A 310 -25.15 -5.73 -64.05
N ASP A 311 -24.37 -5.21 -63.11
CA ASP A 311 -23.45 -4.10 -63.30
C ASP A 311 -22.00 -4.59 -63.18
N ASN A 312 -21.06 -3.87 -63.79
CA ASN A 312 -19.63 -4.00 -63.47
C ASN A 312 -19.07 -2.68 -62.97
N ASP A 313 -19.78 -2.06 -62.03
CA ASP A 313 -19.31 -0.85 -61.36
C ASP A 313 -18.36 -1.19 -60.22
N LYS A 314 -17.83 -0.14 -59.57
CA LYS A 314 -17.08 -0.30 -58.33
C LYS A 314 -17.99 -0.97 -57.30
N ILE A 315 -17.45 -1.82 -56.43
CA ILE A 315 -18.24 -2.46 -55.37
C ILE A 315 -18.86 -1.39 -54.47
N HIS A 316 -18.08 -0.40 -54.01
CA HIS A 316 -18.58 0.79 -53.31
C HIS A 316 -17.71 2.02 -53.58
N GLN A 317 -18.32 3.14 -53.98
CA GLN A 317 -17.57 4.32 -54.43
C GLN A 317 -16.80 5.04 -53.30
N GLU A 318 -17.32 5.01 -52.07
CA GLU A 318 -16.74 5.73 -50.91
C GLU A 318 -15.62 4.98 -50.17
N PHE A 319 -15.29 3.75 -50.59
CA PHE A 319 -14.23 2.92 -49.99
C PHE A 319 -13.04 2.64 -50.95
N PRO A 320 -12.46 3.65 -51.63
CA PRO A 320 -11.33 3.43 -52.53
C PRO A 320 -10.07 3.01 -51.74
N GLY A 321 -9.40 1.94 -52.20
CA GLY A 321 -8.22 1.37 -51.55
C GLY A 321 -8.46 0.77 -50.17
N LYS A 322 -9.72 0.68 -49.72
CA LYS A 322 -10.11 0.15 -48.40
C LYS A 322 -10.88 -1.14 -48.56
N PHE A 323 -10.62 -2.09 -47.65
CA PHE A 323 -11.40 -3.32 -47.53
C PHE A 323 -12.89 -3.02 -47.51
N TYR A 324 -13.66 -3.74 -48.33
CA TYR A 324 -15.12 -3.63 -48.35
C TYR A 324 -15.80 -4.98 -48.11
N VAL A 325 -15.38 -6.04 -48.81
CA VAL A 325 -16.03 -7.35 -48.72
C VAL A 325 -15.06 -8.52 -48.63
N GLU A 326 -15.43 -9.53 -47.85
CA GLU A 326 -14.84 -10.86 -47.81
C GLU A 326 -15.97 -11.91 -47.81
N THR A 327 -15.82 -12.94 -48.63
CA THR A 327 -16.59 -14.18 -48.46
C THR A 327 -15.67 -15.37 -48.33
N ALA A 328 -16.02 -16.29 -47.43
CA ALA A 328 -15.24 -17.48 -47.18
C ALA A 328 -16.12 -18.72 -46.98
N LEU A 329 -15.55 -19.89 -47.27
CA LEU A 329 -16.17 -21.20 -47.09
C LEU A 329 -15.27 -22.05 -46.21
N PHE A 330 -15.81 -22.55 -45.12
CA PHE A 330 -15.17 -23.49 -44.20
C PHE A 330 -15.82 -24.86 -44.39
N SER A 331 -15.07 -25.82 -44.92
CA SER A 331 -15.57 -27.18 -45.06
C SER A 331 -15.53 -27.94 -43.74
N MET A 332 -16.67 -28.51 -43.35
CA MET A 332 -16.82 -29.35 -42.18
C MET A 332 -16.62 -30.85 -42.49
N ASN A 333 -16.23 -31.21 -43.71
CA ASN A 333 -16.22 -32.61 -44.16
C ASN A 333 -15.35 -33.55 -43.32
N ASN A 334 -14.15 -33.09 -42.95
CA ASN A 334 -13.13 -33.91 -42.27
C ASN A 334 -13.00 -33.59 -40.77
N VAL A 335 -13.88 -32.75 -40.21
CA VAL A 335 -13.81 -32.24 -38.83
C VAL A 335 -15.18 -32.26 -38.15
N ASN A 336 -15.18 -32.55 -36.85
CA ASN A 336 -16.39 -32.51 -36.01
C ASN A 336 -16.47 -31.24 -35.15
N ASP A 337 -15.34 -30.54 -34.95
CA ASP A 337 -15.23 -29.21 -34.35
C ASP A 337 -14.29 -28.38 -35.24
N LEU A 338 -14.65 -27.12 -35.50
CA LEU A 338 -13.87 -26.19 -36.32
C LEU A 338 -13.83 -24.81 -35.65
N SER A 339 -12.64 -24.26 -35.49
CA SER A 339 -12.47 -22.91 -34.93
C SER A 339 -12.54 -21.87 -36.05
N LEU A 340 -13.60 -21.06 -36.07
CA LEU A 340 -13.86 -20.06 -37.11
C LEU A 340 -12.87 -18.88 -37.12
N ALA A 341 -12.12 -18.69 -36.03
CA ALA A 341 -11.09 -17.67 -35.91
C ALA A 341 -9.68 -18.18 -36.25
N ASN A 342 -9.39 -19.46 -35.97
CA ASN A 342 -8.03 -20.01 -36.07
C ASN A 342 -7.81 -20.91 -37.30
N GLN A 343 -8.88 -21.48 -37.88
CA GLN A 343 -8.76 -22.37 -39.03
C GLN A 343 -8.84 -21.56 -40.32
N SER A 344 -7.94 -21.84 -41.28
CA SER A 344 -8.04 -21.23 -42.61
C SER A 344 -9.27 -21.76 -43.36
N PRO A 345 -10.05 -20.90 -44.03
CA PRO A 345 -11.16 -21.34 -44.86
C PRO A 345 -10.67 -22.11 -46.08
N THR A 346 -11.47 -23.08 -46.54
CA THR A 346 -11.25 -23.85 -47.77
C THR A 346 -11.23 -22.97 -49.02
N LYS A 347 -11.99 -21.87 -48.99
CA LYS A 347 -11.97 -20.81 -50.00
C LYS A 347 -12.18 -19.47 -49.32
N VAL A 348 -11.44 -18.45 -49.72
CA VAL A 348 -11.71 -17.04 -49.39
C VAL A 348 -11.52 -16.18 -50.62
N ILE A 349 -12.35 -15.15 -50.75
CA ILE A 349 -12.17 -14.05 -51.71
C ILE A 349 -12.42 -12.73 -50.99
N THR A 350 -11.67 -11.70 -51.36
CA THR A 350 -11.78 -10.36 -50.81
C THR A 350 -11.77 -9.32 -51.92
N ALA A 351 -12.30 -8.14 -51.63
CA ALA A 351 -12.15 -6.95 -52.46
C ALA A 351 -12.24 -5.64 -51.65
N ASN A 352 -11.54 -4.63 -52.15
CA ASN A 352 -11.69 -3.23 -51.78
C ASN A 352 -12.90 -2.59 -52.50
N GLY A 353 -13.39 -1.46 -51.99
CA GLY A 353 -14.59 -0.81 -52.54
C GLY A 353 -14.44 -0.34 -53.99
N ASP A 354 -13.27 0.12 -54.40
CA ASP A 354 -13.03 0.58 -55.77
C ASP A 354 -12.74 -0.53 -56.80
N GLU A 355 -12.62 -1.78 -56.35
CA GLU A 355 -12.54 -2.92 -57.25
C GLU A 355 -13.88 -3.17 -57.95
N LYS A 356 -13.81 -3.83 -59.11
CA LYS A 356 -14.97 -4.09 -59.95
C LYS A 356 -15.77 -5.30 -59.47
N LYS A 357 -17.10 -5.15 -59.39
CA LYS A 357 -18.02 -6.19 -58.88
C LYS A 357 -17.87 -7.53 -59.59
N GLN A 358 -17.72 -7.53 -60.92
CA GLN A 358 -17.59 -8.78 -61.68
C GLN A 358 -16.26 -9.48 -61.38
N ASP A 359 -15.17 -8.72 -61.26
CA ASP A 359 -13.83 -9.24 -60.99
C ASP A 359 -13.72 -9.88 -59.60
N PHE A 360 -14.45 -9.36 -58.61
CA PHE A 360 -14.61 -10.00 -57.31
C PHE A 360 -15.37 -11.33 -57.40
N LEU A 361 -16.56 -11.33 -58.04
CA LEU A 361 -17.39 -12.52 -58.18
C LEU A 361 -16.70 -13.64 -58.98
N ASP A 362 -15.89 -13.28 -60.00
CA ASP A 362 -15.12 -14.24 -60.80
C ASP A 362 -13.98 -14.93 -60.01
N ARG A 363 -13.56 -14.38 -58.85
CA ARG A 363 -12.59 -15.05 -57.96
C ARG A 363 -13.18 -16.27 -57.24
N TRP A 364 -14.51 -16.40 -57.14
CA TRP A 364 -15.16 -17.41 -56.30
C TRP A 364 -14.79 -18.85 -56.70
N GLY A 365 -14.71 -19.13 -58.00
CA GLY A 365 -14.33 -20.45 -58.52
C GLY A 365 -14.56 -20.55 -60.03
N SER A 366 -14.18 -21.66 -60.62
CA SER A 366 -14.43 -21.93 -62.05
C SER A 366 -15.93 -21.78 -62.36
N ALA A 367 -16.26 -20.97 -63.37
CA ALA A 367 -17.63 -20.61 -63.72
C ALA A 367 -18.46 -20.00 -62.56
N ARG A 368 -17.80 -19.34 -61.58
CA ARG A 368 -18.39 -18.81 -60.34
C ARG A 368 -19.07 -19.85 -59.45
N ALA A 369 -18.67 -21.13 -59.52
CA ALA A 369 -19.29 -22.21 -58.77
C ALA A 369 -18.31 -22.88 -57.79
N MET A 370 -18.79 -23.18 -56.58
CA MET A 370 -18.08 -23.99 -55.58
C MET A 370 -19.00 -25.10 -55.07
N SER A 371 -18.54 -26.35 -55.10
CA SER A 371 -19.23 -27.47 -54.46
C SER A 371 -19.12 -27.37 -52.94
N VAL A 372 -20.20 -27.69 -52.24
CA VAL A 372 -20.30 -27.67 -50.76
C VAL A 372 -21.03 -28.91 -50.27
N ASN A 373 -21.00 -29.16 -48.97
CA ASN A 373 -21.84 -30.14 -48.30
C ASN A 373 -22.73 -29.48 -47.24
N TYR A 374 -23.87 -30.11 -46.93
CA TYR A 374 -24.71 -29.64 -45.84
C TYR A 374 -23.99 -29.76 -44.49
N GLY A 375 -23.97 -28.67 -43.73
CA GLY A 375 -23.16 -28.50 -42.52
C GLY A 375 -21.87 -27.71 -42.74
N ASP A 376 -21.41 -27.48 -43.98
CA ASP A 376 -20.33 -26.51 -44.24
C ASP A 376 -20.75 -25.10 -43.79
N VAL A 377 -19.78 -24.24 -43.46
CA VAL A 377 -20.04 -22.87 -42.99
C VAL A 377 -19.59 -21.83 -44.01
N PHE A 378 -20.52 -21.00 -44.46
CA PHE A 378 -20.25 -19.83 -45.30
C PHE A 378 -20.13 -18.57 -44.45
N LYS A 379 -19.06 -17.80 -44.63
CA LYS A 379 -18.84 -16.51 -44.00
C LYS A 379 -19.10 -15.40 -45.01
N ALA A 380 -19.88 -14.41 -44.59
CA ALA A 380 -19.98 -13.12 -45.24
C ALA A 380 -19.42 -12.04 -44.32
N LYS A 381 -18.61 -11.14 -44.87
CA LYS A 381 -18.10 -9.97 -44.17
C LYS A 381 -18.14 -8.77 -45.09
N GLU A 382 -18.71 -7.68 -44.62
CA GLU A 382 -19.03 -6.50 -45.41
C GLU A 382 -18.85 -5.27 -44.50
N ALA A 383 -18.21 -4.21 -45.01
CA ALA A 383 -17.72 -3.07 -44.24
C ALA A 383 -18.84 -2.21 -43.61
N GLU A 384 -20.05 -2.24 -44.15
CA GLU A 384 -21.21 -1.46 -43.70
C GLU A 384 -22.17 -2.27 -42.82
N GLY A 385 -22.13 -3.61 -42.91
CA GLY A 385 -23.00 -4.52 -42.19
C GLY A 385 -24.33 -4.78 -42.86
N LYS A 386 -24.44 -4.50 -44.17
CA LYS A 386 -25.66 -4.68 -44.99
C LYS A 386 -25.73 -6.10 -45.56
N ILE A 387 -25.47 -7.08 -44.70
CA ILE A 387 -25.57 -8.50 -44.98
C ILE A 387 -27.01 -8.96 -44.74
N GLY A 388 -27.58 -9.64 -45.72
CA GLY A 388 -28.86 -10.33 -45.60
C GLY A 388 -28.80 -11.72 -46.21
N TYR A 389 -29.90 -12.45 -46.11
CA TYR A 389 -30.06 -13.72 -46.79
C TYR A 389 -31.49 -13.91 -47.28
N THR A 390 -31.67 -14.80 -48.25
CA THR A 390 -32.97 -15.20 -48.75
C THR A 390 -33.23 -16.68 -48.49
N GLN A 391 -34.46 -17.00 -48.10
CA GLN A 391 -35.00 -18.37 -48.09
C GLN A 391 -36.26 -18.40 -48.96
N ALA A 392 -36.28 -19.27 -49.97
CA ALA A 392 -37.30 -19.29 -51.02
C ALA A 392 -37.58 -17.91 -51.65
N SER A 393 -36.52 -17.09 -51.81
CA SER A 393 -36.54 -15.68 -52.26
C SER A 393 -37.10 -14.63 -51.29
N ASN A 394 -37.52 -15.00 -50.08
CA ASN A 394 -37.90 -14.02 -49.05
C ASN A 394 -36.65 -13.47 -48.36
N TYR A 395 -36.42 -12.15 -48.43
CA TYR A 395 -35.24 -11.50 -47.87
C TYR A 395 -35.37 -11.23 -46.37
N THR A 396 -34.30 -11.49 -45.62
CA THR A 396 -34.15 -11.16 -44.20
C THR A 396 -32.85 -10.37 -44.00
N SER A 397 -32.96 -9.19 -43.38
CA SER A 397 -31.81 -8.35 -43.00
C SER A 397 -31.19 -8.83 -41.68
N LEU A 398 -29.87 -8.72 -41.55
CA LEU A 398 -29.12 -9.05 -40.33
C LEU A 398 -28.39 -7.84 -39.73
N ASP A 399 -28.74 -6.63 -40.16
CA ASP A 399 -28.16 -5.36 -39.66
C ASP A 399 -28.40 -5.09 -38.17
N THR A 400 -29.39 -5.75 -37.57
CA THR A 400 -29.69 -5.70 -36.12
C THR A 400 -28.86 -6.67 -35.26
N TYR A 401 -27.97 -7.46 -35.87
CA TYR A 401 -27.11 -8.40 -35.15
C TYR A 401 -26.01 -7.68 -34.35
N GLN A 402 -25.36 -8.39 -33.41
CA GLN A 402 -24.35 -7.80 -32.52
C GLN A 402 -23.06 -7.42 -33.26
N GLN A 403 -22.73 -8.17 -34.31
CA GLN A 403 -21.62 -7.97 -35.24
C GLN A 403 -22.16 -8.09 -36.67
N PRO A 404 -22.93 -7.11 -37.17
CA PRO A 404 -23.65 -7.22 -38.45
C PRO A 404 -22.70 -7.21 -39.66
N LYS A 405 -21.45 -6.76 -39.45
CA LYS A 405 -20.38 -6.71 -40.45
C LYS A 405 -19.71 -8.05 -40.74
N GLU A 406 -19.95 -9.08 -39.92
CA GLU A 406 -19.37 -10.40 -40.11
C GLU A 406 -20.38 -11.47 -39.65
N ILE A 407 -20.97 -12.19 -40.60
CA ILE A 407 -21.97 -13.23 -40.32
C ILE A 407 -21.46 -14.58 -40.84
N PHE A 408 -21.58 -15.61 -40.00
CA PHE A 408 -21.41 -17.00 -40.41
C PHE A 408 -22.78 -17.66 -40.62
N PHE A 409 -22.88 -18.53 -41.61
CA PHE A 409 -24.08 -19.25 -41.99
C PHE A 409 -23.78 -20.75 -42.13
N GLU A 410 -24.57 -21.61 -41.50
CA GLU A 410 -24.60 -23.04 -41.83
C GLU A 410 -25.30 -23.22 -43.19
N VAL A 411 -24.67 -23.97 -44.10
CA VAL A 411 -25.27 -24.41 -45.37
C VAL A 411 -26.18 -25.59 -45.08
N THR A 412 -27.50 -25.41 -45.23
CA THR A 412 -28.50 -26.47 -44.98
C THR A 412 -29.29 -26.80 -46.25
N LYS A 413 -30.02 -27.92 -46.23
CA LYS A 413 -30.94 -28.30 -47.32
C LYS A 413 -32.03 -27.26 -47.60
N ASN A 414 -32.37 -26.43 -46.60
CA ASN A 414 -33.37 -25.38 -46.70
C ASN A 414 -32.75 -23.99 -46.99
N GLY A 415 -31.46 -23.94 -47.36
CA GLY A 415 -30.71 -22.70 -47.57
C GLY A 415 -29.78 -22.35 -46.42
N TYR A 416 -29.36 -21.09 -46.36
CA TYR A 416 -28.47 -20.59 -45.32
C TYR A 416 -29.21 -20.39 -43.99
N LYS A 417 -28.53 -20.71 -42.89
CA LYS A 417 -29.00 -20.49 -41.52
C LYS A 417 -27.94 -19.69 -40.75
N PRO A 418 -28.21 -18.43 -40.35
CA PRO A 418 -27.23 -17.62 -39.63
C PRO A 418 -26.86 -18.24 -38.28
N LEU A 419 -25.59 -18.08 -37.87
CA LEU A 419 -25.04 -18.58 -36.62
C LEU A 419 -25.00 -17.46 -35.57
N ALA A 420 -25.21 -17.83 -34.30
CA ALA A 420 -25.12 -16.92 -33.16
C ALA A 420 -23.70 -16.87 -32.57
N ILE A 421 -22.80 -17.75 -33.00
CA ILE A 421 -21.49 -18.00 -32.39
C ILE A 421 -20.50 -16.83 -32.41
N ASN A 422 -20.70 -15.81 -33.24
CA ASN A 422 -19.95 -14.54 -33.18
C ASN A 422 -20.86 -13.32 -32.88
N GLN A 423 -22.06 -13.56 -32.34
CA GLN A 423 -23.15 -12.58 -32.15
C GLN A 423 -23.61 -12.45 -30.68
N LEU A 424 -22.85 -13.04 -29.76
CA LEU A 424 -23.07 -12.96 -28.32
C LEU A 424 -22.41 -11.70 -27.75
N SER A 425 -22.83 -11.31 -26.54
CA SER A 425 -22.20 -10.21 -25.81
C SER A 425 -21.36 -10.76 -24.65
N SER A 426 -20.16 -10.22 -24.49
CA SER A 426 -19.32 -10.45 -23.30
C SER A 426 -19.87 -9.71 -22.09
N LYS A 427 -19.90 -10.37 -20.94
CA LYS A 427 -20.25 -9.78 -19.64
C LYS A 427 -18.97 -9.50 -18.87
N LYS A 428 -18.88 -8.30 -18.28
CA LYS A 428 -17.76 -7.91 -17.44
C LYS A 428 -17.77 -8.70 -16.13
N ILE A 429 -16.64 -9.29 -15.76
CA ILE A 429 -16.46 -10.02 -14.49
C ILE A 429 -15.41 -9.33 -13.61
N SER A 430 -15.38 -9.67 -12.32
CA SER A 430 -14.37 -9.19 -11.37
C SER A 430 -13.65 -10.37 -10.72
N VAL A 431 -12.33 -10.23 -10.53
CA VAL A 431 -11.46 -11.20 -9.86
C VAL A 431 -10.49 -10.45 -8.93
N THR A 432 -9.81 -11.16 -8.05
CA THR A 432 -8.85 -10.57 -7.10
C THR A 432 -7.42 -10.69 -7.64
N GLN A 433 -6.56 -9.71 -7.32
CA GLN A 433 -5.13 -9.77 -7.62
C GLN A 433 -4.51 -11.03 -7.00
N LYS A 434 -3.67 -11.74 -7.78
CA LYS A 434 -3.10 -13.06 -7.46
C LYS A 434 -4.13 -14.19 -7.24
N ASP A 435 -5.36 -14.07 -7.74
CA ASP A 435 -6.29 -15.21 -7.77
C ASP A 435 -5.73 -16.37 -8.62
N SER A 436 -5.98 -17.59 -8.17
CA SER A 436 -5.60 -18.79 -8.94
C SER A 436 -6.45 -18.93 -10.21
N GLN A 437 -5.92 -19.56 -11.25
CA GLN A 437 -6.71 -19.91 -12.45
C GLN A 437 -7.95 -20.75 -12.10
N SER A 438 -7.90 -21.57 -11.05
CA SER A 438 -9.07 -22.32 -10.55
C SER A 438 -10.14 -21.42 -9.95
N SER A 439 -9.75 -20.36 -9.22
CA SER A 439 -10.67 -19.34 -8.70
C SER A 439 -11.34 -18.58 -9.85
N ILE A 440 -10.55 -18.15 -10.84
CA ILE A 440 -11.04 -17.42 -12.02
C ILE A 440 -11.99 -18.31 -12.85
N ALA A 441 -11.69 -19.60 -12.98
CA ALA A 441 -12.53 -20.56 -13.71
C ALA A 441 -13.97 -20.67 -13.16
N GLN A 442 -14.20 -20.38 -11.87
CA GLN A 442 -15.55 -20.34 -11.29
C GLN A 442 -16.44 -19.25 -11.91
N GLN A 443 -15.84 -18.18 -12.46
CA GLN A 443 -16.57 -17.11 -13.15
C GLN A 443 -16.88 -17.43 -14.62
N LEU A 444 -16.42 -18.57 -15.17
CA LEU A 444 -16.54 -18.88 -16.60
C LEU A 444 -17.98 -18.76 -17.14
N GLN A 445 -18.97 -19.29 -16.42
CA GLN A 445 -20.37 -19.25 -16.86
C GLN A 445 -20.99 -17.82 -16.79
N ASN A 446 -20.34 -16.89 -16.09
CA ASN A 446 -20.77 -15.50 -15.98
C ASN A 446 -20.20 -14.61 -17.11
N THR A 447 -19.34 -15.14 -17.99
CA THR A 447 -18.56 -14.33 -18.96
C THR A 447 -19.27 -13.97 -20.26
N ILE A 448 -20.27 -14.74 -20.70
CA ILE A 448 -20.93 -14.57 -22.01
C ILE A 448 -22.45 -14.62 -21.85
N ASP A 449 -23.18 -13.73 -22.54
CA ASP A 449 -24.62 -13.89 -22.69
C ASP A 449 -24.95 -14.85 -23.83
N THR A 450 -25.38 -16.07 -23.49
CA THR A 450 -25.84 -17.05 -24.47
C THR A 450 -27.21 -16.72 -25.07
N LYS A 451 -27.91 -15.69 -24.56
CA LYS A 451 -29.27 -15.28 -24.97
C LYS A 451 -30.29 -16.44 -24.94
N GLY A 452 -30.07 -17.44 -24.07
CA GLY A 452 -30.91 -18.63 -23.94
C GLY A 452 -30.74 -19.69 -25.05
N ASN A 453 -29.75 -19.55 -25.94
CA ASN A 453 -29.51 -20.52 -27.01
C ASN A 453 -28.97 -21.84 -26.45
N SER A 454 -29.80 -22.90 -26.45
CA SER A 454 -29.47 -24.22 -25.90
C SER A 454 -28.40 -24.99 -26.68
N ASN A 455 -28.07 -24.56 -27.90
CA ASN A 455 -26.99 -25.14 -28.71
C ASN A 455 -25.65 -24.42 -28.56
N ILE A 456 -25.51 -23.49 -27.62
CA ILE A 456 -24.27 -22.77 -27.32
C ILE A 456 -23.65 -23.30 -26.02
N THR A 457 -22.32 -23.43 -25.98
CA THR A 457 -21.58 -23.86 -24.80
C THR A 457 -20.39 -22.94 -24.56
N ILE A 458 -20.25 -22.43 -23.33
CA ILE A 458 -19.06 -21.70 -22.88
C ILE A 458 -18.04 -22.76 -22.45
N GLU A 459 -17.03 -23.01 -23.29
CA GLU A 459 -16.13 -24.17 -23.15
C GLU A 459 -15.07 -23.93 -22.08
N LYS A 460 -14.28 -22.85 -22.19
CA LYS A 460 -13.18 -22.50 -21.27
C LYS A 460 -12.64 -21.09 -21.48
N PHE A 461 -11.88 -20.59 -20.51
CA PHE A 461 -10.87 -19.57 -20.78
C PHE A 461 -9.79 -20.16 -21.71
N SER A 462 -9.62 -19.57 -22.89
CA SER A 462 -8.47 -19.83 -23.78
C SER A 462 -7.26 -18.98 -23.39
N GLU A 463 -7.49 -17.84 -22.73
CA GLU A 463 -6.46 -16.96 -22.19
C GLU A 463 -6.99 -16.35 -20.89
N TYR A 464 -6.25 -16.51 -19.79
CA TYR A 464 -6.61 -15.95 -18.48
C TYR A 464 -6.22 -14.47 -18.40
N PRO A 465 -6.94 -13.65 -17.61
CA PRO A 465 -6.55 -12.27 -17.39
C PRO A 465 -5.24 -12.20 -16.58
N ASP A 466 -4.41 -11.21 -16.88
CA ASP A 466 -3.24 -10.87 -16.07
C ASP A 466 -3.71 -10.33 -14.70
N VAL A 467 -3.56 -11.15 -13.66
CA VAL A 467 -3.91 -10.83 -12.26
C VAL A 467 -2.70 -10.42 -11.41
N ASP A 468 -1.54 -10.17 -12.00
CA ASP A 468 -0.36 -9.71 -11.24
C ASP A 468 -0.49 -8.24 -10.82
N ALA A 469 -1.15 -7.42 -11.66
CA ALA A 469 -1.47 -6.03 -11.39
C ALA A 469 -2.99 -5.78 -11.40
N ALA A 470 -3.47 -5.00 -10.43
CA ALA A 470 -4.85 -4.55 -10.36
C ALA A 470 -5.22 -3.60 -11.53
N GLY A 471 -6.51 -3.50 -11.83
CA GLY A 471 -7.05 -2.62 -12.88
C GLY A 471 -7.89 -3.36 -13.92
N GLU A 472 -8.15 -2.69 -15.05
CA GLU A 472 -8.90 -3.25 -16.18
C GLU A 472 -7.99 -4.14 -17.03
N LYS A 473 -8.45 -5.36 -17.29
CA LYS A 473 -7.75 -6.41 -18.03
C LYS A 473 -8.73 -7.11 -18.97
N THR A 474 -8.22 -7.99 -19.82
CA THR A 474 -9.02 -8.82 -20.73
C THR A 474 -8.67 -10.29 -20.55
N ALA A 475 -9.67 -11.16 -20.69
CA ALA A 475 -9.52 -12.60 -20.83
C ALA A 475 -10.08 -13.04 -22.19
N LYS A 476 -9.63 -14.17 -22.73
CA LYS A 476 -10.27 -14.80 -23.90
C LYS A 476 -11.04 -16.04 -23.48
N VAL A 477 -12.31 -16.11 -23.87
CA VAL A 477 -13.21 -17.24 -23.60
C VAL A 477 -13.57 -17.92 -24.91
N LEU A 478 -13.30 -19.21 -25.02
CA LEU A 478 -13.71 -20.02 -26.15
C LEU A 478 -15.17 -20.45 -25.95
N VAL A 479 -16.02 -20.09 -26.91
CA VAL A 479 -17.42 -20.51 -26.97
C VAL A 479 -17.58 -21.46 -28.17
N SER A 480 -18.45 -22.46 -28.06
CA SER A 480 -18.87 -23.30 -29.20
C SER A 480 -20.37 -23.19 -29.47
N GLN A 481 -20.77 -23.45 -30.72
CA GLN A 481 -22.15 -23.64 -31.14
C GLN A 481 -22.27 -24.97 -31.88
N THR A 482 -23.25 -25.79 -31.49
CA THR A 482 -23.64 -27.00 -32.22
C THR A 482 -24.54 -26.64 -33.41
N LEU A 483 -24.14 -27.10 -34.58
CA LEU A 483 -24.80 -26.94 -35.88
C LEU A 483 -25.99 -27.91 -36.03
N SER A 484 -26.87 -27.68 -37.00
CA SER A 484 -27.95 -28.62 -37.34
C SER A 484 -27.45 -29.97 -37.86
N SER A 485 -26.21 -30.03 -38.37
CA SER A 485 -25.50 -31.28 -38.67
C SER A 485 -24.99 -32.06 -37.44
N GLY A 486 -25.11 -31.52 -36.22
CA GLY A 486 -24.58 -32.10 -34.98
C GLY A 486 -23.08 -31.84 -34.75
N LYS A 487 -22.38 -31.27 -35.72
CA LYS A 487 -20.99 -30.80 -35.59
C LYS A 487 -20.91 -29.50 -34.79
N LYS A 488 -19.75 -29.17 -34.24
CA LYS A 488 -19.50 -27.91 -33.52
C LYS A 488 -18.69 -26.93 -34.36
N VAL A 489 -18.89 -25.64 -34.08
CA VAL A 489 -17.96 -24.58 -34.46
C VAL A 489 -17.65 -23.71 -33.25
N SER A 490 -16.43 -23.20 -33.16
CA SER A 490 -15.95 -22.45 -32.01
C SER A 490 -15.38 -21.07 -32.37
N TYR A 491 -15.59 -20.10 -31.49
CA TYR A 491 -15.17 -18.70 -31.66
C TYR A 491 -14.68 -18.12 -30.32
N PRO A 492 -13.53 -17.41 -30.29
CA PRO A 492 -13.02 -16.77 -29.09
C PRO A 492 -13.66 -15.39 -28.87
N TYR A 493 -14.10 -15.13 -27.65
CA TYR A 493 -14.61 -13.83 -27.20
C TYR A 493 -13.60 -13.16 -26.27
N GLU A 494 -13.36 -11.88 -26.48
CA GLU A 494 -12.67 -11.04 -25.49
C GLU A 494 -13.66 -10.63 -24.41
N VAL A 495 -13.28 -10.81 -23.15
CA VAL A 495 -14.11 -10.58 -21.97
C VAL A 495 -13.40 -9.56 -21.07
N PRO A 496 -14.02 -8.41 -20.75
CA PRO A 496 -13.43 -7.44 -19.83
C PRO A 496 -13.45 -7.95 -18.39
N VAL A 497 -12.34 -7.76 -17.69
CA VAL A 497 -12.13 -8.22 -16.32
C VAL A 497 -11.61 -7.07 -15.46
N THR A 498 -12.24 -6.79 -14.32
CA THR A 498 -11.64 -5.93 -13.29
C THR A 498 -10.86 -6.79 -12.30
N VAL A 499 -9.55 -6.57 -12.21
CA VAL A 499 -8.70 -7.15 -11.17
C VAL A 499 -8.69 -6.21 -9.96
N VAL A 500 -9.34 -6.63 -8.89
CA VAL A 500 -9.44 -5.89 -7.62
C VAL A 500 -8.16 -6.07 -6.81
N ALA A 501 -7.57 -4.97 -6.35
CA ALA A 501 -6.35 -4.98 -5.54
C ALA A 501 -6.56 -5.71 -4.20
N LYS A 502 -5.55 -6.46 -3.76
CA LYS A 502 -5.58 -7.25 -2.52
C LYS A 502 -4.44 -6.78 -1.61
N PRO A 503 -4.68 -5.90 -0.63
CA PRO A 503 -3.62 -5.40 0.24
C PRO A 503 -2.92 -6.53 1.01
N GLY A 504 -1.65 -6.29 1.35
CA GLY A 504 -0.90 -7.13 2.27
C GLY A 504 -1.42 -7.09 3.71
N LYS A 505 -0.63 -7.60 4.64
CA LYS A 505 -0.92 -7.59 6.09
C LYS A 505 0.22 -6.89 6.82
N LEU A 506 -0.13 -6.05 7.80
CA LEU A 506 0.80 -5.37 8.69
C LEU A 506 0.37 -5.60 10.14
N LYS A 507 1.28 -6.05 10.99
CA LYS A 507 1.07 -6.21 12.44
C LYS A 507 2.11 -5.42 13.22
N THR A 508 1.63 -4.63 14.18
CA THR A 508 2.44 -3.75 15.03
C THR A 508 2.36 -4.17 16.50
N GLN A 509 3.22 -3.57 17.32
CA GLN A 509 3.24 -3.70 18.77
C GLN A 509 3.61 -2.37 19.44
N GLU A 510 3.45 -2.27 20.76
CA GLU A 510 3.98 -1.14 21.55
C GLU A 510 5.51 -1.18 21.56
N ALA A 511 6.17 -0.02 21.46
CA ALA A 511 7.62 0.09 21.51
C ALA A 511 8.11 1.11 22.55
N PHE A 512 9.04 0.67 23.38
CA PHE A 512 9.71 1.50 24.38
C PHE A 512 11.10 1.94 23.89
N TYR A 513 11.47 3.17 24.26
CA TYR A 513 12.75 3.78 23.91
C TYR A 513 13.40 4.42 25.15
N LYS A 514 14.72 4.61 25.12
CA LYS A 514 15.49 5.23 26.20
C LYS A 514 15.89 6.66 25.84
N LEU A 515 16.02 7.55 26.84
CA LEU A 515 16.64 8.86 26.63
C LEU A 515 18.06 8.70 26.05
N GLY A 516 18.42 9.54 25.10
CA GLY A 516 19.68 9.50 24.37
C GLY A 516 19.74 8.48 23.24
N GLU A 517 18.77 7.56 23.13
CA GLU A 517 18.69 6.60 22.04
C GLU A 517 18.35 7.28 20.70
N LYS A 518 18.87 6.74 19.59
CA LYS A 518 18.63 7.27 18.23
C LYS A 518 17.25 6.88 17.69
N TRP A 519 16.58 7.80 17.02
CA TRP A 519 15.32 7.57 16.32
C TRP A 519 15.53 7.11 14.85
N ASN A 520 16.36 6.08 14.68
CA ASN A 520 16.77 5.53 13.39
C ASN A 520 15.89 4.36 12.92
N THR A 521 16.08 3.89 11.68
CA THR A 521 15.33 2.76 11.09
C THR A 521 15.40 1.48 11.94
N GLU A 522 16.58 1.18 12.50
CA GLU A 522 16.81 0.01 13.35
C GLU A 522 15.94 0.05 14.61
N ASN A 523 16.00 1.13 15.39
CA ASN A 523 15.21 1.24 16.62
C ASN A 523 13.71 1.36 16.35
N ARG A 524 13.32 2.00 15.23
CA ARG A 524 11.91 2.07 14.80
C ARG A 524 11.34 0.73 14.35
N SER A 525 12.17 -0.21 13.89
CA SER A 525 11.71 -1.56 13.49
C SER A 525 11.00 -2.30 14.62
N ARG A 526 11.30 -1.97 15.89
CA ARG A 526 10.66 -2.55 17.09
C ARG A 526 9.15 -2.31 17.17
N MET A 527 8.61 -1.35 16.42
CA MET A 527 7.16 -1.12 16.31
C MET A 527 6.45 -2.16 15.43
N MET A 528 7.19 -2.86 14.56
CA MET A 528 6.67 -3.87 13.64
C MET A 528 6.87 -5.28 14.21
N VAL A 529 5.81 -6.10 14.13
CA VAL A 529 5.88 -7.54 14.43
C VAL A 529 6.10 -8.32 13.14
N SER A 530 5.30 -8.03 12.10
CA SER A 530 5.46 -8.58 10.77
C SER A 530 4.77 -7.71 9.71
N ALA A 531 5.29 -7.75 8.50
CA ALA A 531 4.58 -7.32 7.30
C ALA A 531 4.69 -8.44 6.26
N THR A 532 3.57 -8.77 5.60
CA THR A 532 3.50 -9.83 4.60
C THR A 532 2.75 -9.30 3.38
N ASP A 533 3.32 -9.43 2.18
CA ASP A 533 2.78 -8.87 0.95
C ASP A 533 1.59 -9.67 0.39
N THR A 534 0.97 -9.16 -0.68
CA THR A 534 -0.21 -9.71 -1.37
C THR A 534 -0.04 -11.17 -1.81
N ASP A 535 1.19 -11.56 -2.15
CA ASP A 535 1.60 -12.91 -2.58
C ASP A 535 1.97 -13.85 -1.42
N GLY A 536 2.04 -13.34 -0.20
CA GLY A 536 2.45 -14.09 1.00
C GLY A 536 3.93 -14.00 1.35
N SER A 537 4.75 -13.20 0.64
CA SER A 537 6.15 -12.97 0.99
C SER A 537 6.30 -12.05 2.22
N ASP A 538 7.26 -12.35 3.09
CA ASP A 538 7.56 -11.49 4.26
C ASP A 538 8.41 -10.27 3.87
N VAL A 539 8.03 -9.11 4.41
CA VAL A 539 8.67 -7.82 4.14
C VAL A 539 9.33 -7.31 5.43
N PRO A 540 10.67 -7.30 5.54
CA PRO A 540 11.34 -6.76 6.72
C PRO A 540 11.27 -5.23 6.74
N TYR A 541 11.31 -4.61 7.93
CA TYR A 541 11.25 -3.15 8.06
C TYR A 541 12.40 -2.43 7.33
N SER A 542 13.54 -3.11 7.16
CA SER A 542 14.72 -2.62 6.42
C SER A 542 14.55 -2.57 4.89
N ASP A 543 13.49 -3.18 4.34
CA ASP A 543 13.18 -3.18 2.91
C ASP A 543 12.85 -1.76 2.38
N GLY A 544 12.36 -0.88 3.25
CA GLY A 544 11.97 0.49 2.91
C GLY A 544 10.51 0.65 2.45
N ARG A 545 9.83 -0.44 2.07
CA ARG A 545 8.37 -0.45 1.85
C ARG A 545 7.53 -0.23 3.12
N VAL A 546 8.13 -0.39 4.31
CA VAL A 546 7.49 -0.06 5.59
C VAL A 546 8.10 1.22 6.16
N GLY A 547 7.32 2.31 6.12
CA GLY A 547 7.65 3.58 6.75
C GLY A 547 6.97 3.76 8.11
N SER A 548 7.33 4.82 8.81
CA SER A 548 6.60 5.29 10.00
C SER A 548 6.47 6.81 9.99
N SER A 549 5.33 7.31 10.47
CA SER A 549 5.14 8.74 10.70
C SER A 549 6.02 9.26 11.84
N ASN A 550 6.31 10.56 11.83
CA ASN A 550 6.90 11.27 12.96
C ASN A 550 5.85 12.26 13.49
N PRO A 551 5.02 11.90 14.49
CA PRO A 551 4.08 12.82 15.11
C PRO A 551 4.83 13.95 15.83
N ASP A 552 4.15 15.06 16.07
CA ASP A 552 4.80 16.27 16.59
C ASP A 552 5.35 16.10 18.00
N GLU A 553 4.75 15.24 18.83
CA GLU A 553 5.23 14.84 20.15
C GLU A 553 6.62 14.19 20.05
N VAL A 554 6.83 13.33 19.05
CA VAL A 554 8.14 12.72 18.77
C VAL A 554 9.10 13.78 18.26
N LYS A 555 8.73 14.57 17.23
CA LYS A 555 9.60 15.63 16.68
C LYS A 555 10.11 16.60 17.76
N LYS A 556 9.22 17.07 18.64
CA LYS A 556 9.53 17.98 19.75
C LYS A 556 10.37 17.35 20.87
N ALA A 557 10.50 16.03 20.87
CA ALA A 557 11.30 15.26 21.82
C ALA A 557 12.67 14.84 21.26
N LEU A 558 12.93 15.06 19.96
CA LEU A 558 14.22 14.75 19.34
C LEU A 558 15.15 15.96 19.34
N LYS A 559 16.45 15.69 19.51
CA LYS A 559 17.56 16.61 19.25
C LYS A 559 18.63 15.85 18.46
N ASP A 560 18.98 16.36 17.27
CA ASP A 560 20.09 15.85 16.44
C ASP A 560 20.04 14.33 16.16
N ASP A 561 18.83 13.77 15.96
CA ASP A 561 18.46 12.34 15.82
C ASP A 561 18.18 11.54 17.11
N ARG A 562 18.52 12.08 18.29
CA ARG A 562 18.38 11.40 19.59
C ARG A 562 17.15 11.84 20.38
N ILE A 563 16.63 10.95 21.22
CA ILE A 563 15.55 11.24 22.16
C ILE A 563 16.09 12.08 23.33
N ASP A 564 15.87 13.40 23.28
CA ASP A 564 16.30 14.35 24.32
C ASP A 564 15.24 14.52 25.43
N LYS A 565 13.97 14.21 25.13
CA LYS A 565 12.83 14.37 26.04
C LYS A 565 12.01 13.10 26.18
N LEU A 566 11.43 12.87 27.36
CA LEU A 566 10.38 11.86 27.57
C LEU A 566 9.11 12.24 26.79
N PHE A 567 8.45 11.25 26.18
CA PHE A 567 7.19 11.40 25.46
C PHE A 567 6.34 10.13 25.52
N LYS A 568 5.03 10.28 25.27
CA LYS A 568 4.11 9.22 24.86
C LYS A 568 3.41 9.67 23.60
N ALA A 569 3.35 8.82 22.57
CA ALA A 569 2.73 9.14 21.29
C ALA A 569 2.18 7.88 20.62
N SER A 570 1.40 8.08 19.57
CA SER A 570 0.95 7.03 18.65
C SER A 570 1.62 7.25 17.30
N VAL A 571 2.42 6.29 16.84
CA VAL A 571 3.11 6.34 15.55
C VAL A 571 2.38 5.44 14.56
N GLU A 572 2.07 5.98 13.38
CA GLU A 572 1.49 5.21 12.28
C GLU A 572 2.62 4.56 11.48
N LEU A 573 2.56 3.24 11.29
CA LEU A 573 3.36 2.52 10.32
C LEU A 573 2.56 2.40 9.02
N VAL A 574 3.23 2.63 7.90
CA VAL A 574 2.66 2.65 6.56
C VAL A 574 3.42 1.62 5.73
N PHE A 575 2.74 0.55 5.31
CA PHE A 575 3.27 -0.49 4.45
C PHE A 575 2.73 -0.33 3.03
N SER A 576 3.62 -0.08 2.08
CA SER A 576 3.33 -0.07 0.63
C SER A 576 3.45 -1.49 0.07
N SER A 577 2.36 -2.25 0.13
CA SER A 577 2.25 -3.61 -0.44
C SER A 577 1.94 -3.58 -1.95
N MET A 578 2.16 -4.69 -2.66
CA MET A 578 1.85 -4.84 -4.09
C MET A 578 0.37 -4.58 -4.42
N GLY A 579 -0.53 -4.84 -3.47
CA GLY A 579 -1.97 -4.59 -3.59
C GLY A 579 -2.47 -3.32 -2.90
N GLY A 580 -1.57 -2.38 -2.58
CA GLY A 580 -1.91 -1.07 -2.04
C GLY A 580 -1.34 -0.78 -0.65
N THR A 581 -1.73 0.36 -0.07
CA THR A 581 -1.21 0.82 1.22
C THR A 581 -2.00 0.23 2.39
N VAL A 582 -1.30 -0.30 3.38
CA VAL A 582 -1.86 -0.75 4.66
C VAL A 582 -1.25 0.11 5.77
N THR A 583 -2.06 0.64 6.68
CA THR A 583 -1.56 1.38 7.85
C THR A 583 -1.93 0.71 9.16
N SER A 584 -1.13 0.95 10.19
CA SER A 584 -1.36 0.41 11.53
C SER A 584 -0.68 1.30 12.58
N ILE A 585 -1.30 1.44 13.75
CA ILE A 585 -0.83 2.36 14.80
C ILE A 585 -0.06 1.58 15.87
N SER A 586 1.12 2.07 16.23
CA SER A 586 1.98 1.58 17.31
C SER A 586 2.03 2.63 18.44
N PRO A 587 1.64 2.28 19.67
CA PRO A 587 1.92 3.11 20.85
C PRO A 587 3.43 3.15 21.12
N VAL A 588 3.95 4.34 21.41
CA VAL A 588 5.38 4.54 21.71
C VAL A 588 5.59 5.39 22.96
N GLU A 589 6.54 4.99 23.80
CA GLU A 589 6.93 5.74 25.00
C GLU A 589 8.46 5.81 25.14
N ALA A 590 8.98 7.03 25.31
CA ALA A 590 10.35 7.26 25.75
C ALA A 590 10.42 7.31 27.28
N LYS A 591 11.30 6.48 27.85
CA LYS A 591 11.56 6.34 29.29
C LYS A 591 13.02 6.71 29.61
N TYR A 592 13.33 6.91 30.89
CA TYR A 592 14.68 7.32 31.31
C TYR A 592 15.79 6.30 30.97
N GLY A 593 15.48 5.00 30.96
CA GLY A 593 16.49 3.95 30.84
C GLY A 593 17.42 3.92 32.06
N ASN A 594 18.72 3.73 31.82
CA ASN A 594 19.76 3.80 32.84
C ASN A 594 20.34 5.22 32.85
N ALA A 595 20.08 6.03 33.87
CA ALA A 595 20.45 7.45 33.83
C ALA A 595 20.77 8.04 35.21
N ILE A 596 21.62 9.07 35.27
CA ILE A 596 21.70 9.96 36.44
C ILE A 596 20.74 11.13 36.20
N VAL A 597 19.91 11.45 37.18
CA VAL A 597 18.87 12.48 37.09
C VAL A 597 19.19 13.58 38.09
N LEU A 598 19.47 14.79 37.60
CA LEU A 598 19.76 15.94 38.44
C LEU A 598 18.52 16.84 38.53
N ARG A 599 17.95 16.93 39.73
CA ARG A 599 16.77 17.76 40.03
C ARG A 599 17.17 18.93 40.93
N GLY A 600 16.23 19.85 41.08
CA GLY A 600 16.28 20.99 41.98
C GLY A 600 14.91 21.24 42.59
N TYR A 601 14.83 22.10 43.61
CA TYR A 601 13.56 22.46 44.24
C TYR A 601 12.87 23.62 43.50
N GLU A 602 12.10 23.30 42.47
CA GLU A 602 11.29 24.26 41.72
C GLU A 602 9.81 23.89 41.71
N TYR A 603 8.94 24.84 41.32
CA TYR A 603 7.47 24.72 41.30
C TYR A 603 6.92 23.75 40.22
N GLY A 604 7.64 22.67 39.92
CA GLY A 604 7.21 21.65 38.95
C GLY A 604 8.18 20.47 38.85
N PRO A 605 7.76 19.35 38.23
CA PRO A 605 8.57 18.14 38.11
C PRO A 605 9.64 18.27 37.01
N ARG A 606 10.53 19.26 37.11
CA ARG A 606 11.62 19.51 36.15
C ARG A 606 12.88 18.73 36.54
N ASP A 607 13.57 18.16 35.56
CA ASP A 607 14.94 17.69 35.72
C ASP A 607 15.84 18.89 35.39
N SER A 608 16.17 19.69 36.41
CA SER A 608 16.68 21.09 36.31
C SER A 608 18.03 21.20 35.61
N ALA A 609 18.99 20.35 35.98
CA ALA A 609 20.27 20.21 35.30
C ALA A 609 20.27 19.02 34.30
N GLY A 610 19.09 18.53 33.92
CA GLY A 610 18.91 17.46 32.93
C GLY A 610 19.29 16.06 33.43
N VAL A 611 19.49 15.16 32.47
CA VAL A 611 19.60 13.72 32.69
C VAL A 611 20.69 13.09 31.84
N PHE A 612 21.57 12.32 32.47
CA PHE A 612 22.75 11.71 31.87
C PHE A 612 22.50 10.24 31.61
N ALA A 613 21.88 9.94 30.47
CA ALA A 613 21.48 8.59 30.09
C ALA A 613 22.67 7.77 29.57
N LEU A 614 22.80 6.52 30.00
CA LEU A 614 23.79 5.56 29.56
C LEU A 614 23.19 4.71 28.42
N ILE A 615 23.74 4.89 27.22
CA ILE A 615 23.36 4.16 26.01
C ILE A 615 24.56 3.37 25.50
N GLU A 616 24.36 2.10 25.14
CA GLU A 616 25.37 1.29 24.47
C GLU A 616 25.16 1.40 22.95
N GLU A 617 26.19 1.80 22.21
CA GLU A 617 26.17 1.85 20.74
C GLU A 617 27.32 0.98 20.21
N ASN A 618 26.99 -0.04 19.40
CA ASN A 618 27.96 -0.98 18.84
C ASN A 618 28.88 -1.61 19.90
N GLY A 619 28.33 -2.00 21.06
CA GLY A 619 29.10 -2.58 22.18
C GLY A 619 29.84 -1.57 23.07
N ASN A 620 29.77 -0.26 22.77
CA ASN A 620 30.51 0.78 23.49
C ASN A 620 29.56 1.67 24.32
N PRO A 621 29.74 1.81 25.64
CA PRO A 621 28.90 2.66 26.47
C PRO A 621 29.18 4.15 26.25
N LYS A 622 28.12 4.95 26.24
CA LYS A 622 28.15 6.40 26.06
C LYS A 622 27.19 7.07 27.03
N ILE A 623 27.62 8.19 27.58
CA ILE A 623 26.77 9.08 28.38
C ILE A 623 26.22 10.16 27.45
N ILE A 624 24.89 10.25 27.38
CA ILE A 624 24.15 11.25 26.61
C ILE A 624 23.51 12.23 27.60
N ALA A 625 23.88 13.50 27.53
CA ALA A 625 23.25 14.55 28.32
C ALA A 625 21.95 15.00 27.64
N THR A 626 20.82 14.86 28.34
CA THR A 626 19.46 15.02 27.80
C THR A 626 18.61 15.95 28.65
N SER A 627 17.60 16.55 28.04
CA SER A 627 16.64 17.44 28.68
C SER A 627 15.71 16.75 29.71
N GLY A 628 15.54 15.43 29.64
CA GLY A 628 14.72 14.67 30.58
C GLY A 628 13.21 14.90 30.37
N LYS A 629 12.49 15.34 31.39
CA LYS A 629 11.04 15.65 31.26
C LYS A 629 10.72 16.86 30.38
N SER A 630 11.64 17.81 30.21
CA SER A 630 11.32 19.11 29.60
C SER A 630 12.53 19.72 28.88
N THR A 631 12.33 20.13 27.62
CA THR A 631 13.29 20.83 26.75
C THR A 631 13.34 22.35 26.99
N ASP A 632 12.79 22.81 28.11
CA ASP A 632 12.89 24.21 28.53
C ASP A 632 14.35 24.70 28.53
N ASN A 633 14.54 25.98 28.25
CA ASN A 633 15.80 26.67 28.45
C ASN A 633 15.67 27.74 29.53
N GLU A 634 15.12 27.35 30.69
CA GLU A 634 15.15 28.21 31.86
C GLU A 634 16.48 28.14 32.58
N ALA A 635 16.71 29.08 33.51
CA ALA A 635 17.81 29.00 34.46
C ALA A 635 17.81 27.63 35.16
N ILE A 636 18.96 27.06 35.48
CA ILE A 636 19.03 25.75 36.14
C ILE A 636 18.35 25.82 37.52
N HIS A 637 18.60 26.88 38.29
CA HIS A 637 17.85 27.18 39.49
C HIS A 637 17.87 28.69 39.82
N SER A 638 16.71 29.34 39.65
CA SER A 638 16.55 30.80 39.79
C SER A 638 17.00 31.40 41.14
N SER A 639 16.84 30.69 42.26
CA SER A 639 17.26 31.16 43.60
C SER A 639 18.78 31.08 43.90
N PHE A 640 19.62 30.61 42.96
CA PHE A 640 21.08 30.55 43.11
C PHE A 640 21.85 31.40 42.07
N PRO A 641 21.49 32.68 41.84
CA PRO A 641 22.17 33.50 40.85
C PRO A 641 23.63 33.76 41.22
N GLY A 642 24.54 33.66 40.25
CA GLY A 642 25.98 33.83 40.42
C GLY A 642 26.66 32.79 41.30
N LYS A 643 25.96 31.73 41.74
CA LYS A 643 26.49 30.68 42.61
C LYS A 643 26.56 29.36 41.85
N LEU A 644 27.68 28.65 41.98
CA LEU A 644 27.85 27.29 41.47
C LEU A 644 26.70 26.41 42.00
N TYR A 645 25.92 25.86 41.09
CA TYR A 645 24.75 25.04 41.42
C TYR A 645 24.97 23.58 41.04
N VAL A 646 25.50 23.31 39.85
CA VAL A 646 25.79 21.94 39.38
C VAL A 646 27.23 21.81 38.90
N GLU A 647 27.84 20.67 39.23
CA GLU A 647 29.10 20.20 38.66
C GLU A 647 28.96 18.72 38.29
N THR A 648 29.39 18.38 37.08
CA THR A 648 29.50 17.00 36.61
C THR A 648 30.95 16.75 36.22
N ALA A 649 31.47 15.56 36.55
CA ALA A 649 32.82 15.18 36.18
C ALA A 649 32.91 13.70 35.80
N LEU A 650 33.86 13.35 34.92
CA LEU A 650 34.21 11.97 34.64
C LEU A 650 35.65 11.70 35.09
N TYR A 651 35.86 10.54 35.71
CA TYR A 651 37.18 10.01 36.05
C TYR A 651 37.32 8.68 35.31
N SER A 652 38.25 8.60 34.34
CA SER A 652 38.43 7.34 33.62
C SER A 652 39.28 6.35 34.41
N MET A 653 38.90 5.07 34.38
CA MET A 653 39.67 3.97 34.98
C MET A 653 40.50 3.19 33.94
N ASN A 654 40.49 3.59 32.66
CA ASN A 654 41.16 2.86 31.57
C ASN A 654 42.67 2.63 31.77
N GLN A 655 43.34 3.50 32.50
CA GLN A 655 44.78 3.42 32.79
C GLN A 655 45.05 3.21 34.30
N HIS A 656 44.02 2.92 35.09
CA HIS A 656 44.08 2.90 36.54
C HIS A 656 43.38 1.66 37.12
N THR A 657 44.15 0.79 37.77
CA THR A 657 43.61 -0.22 38.70
C THR A 657 43.20 0.41 40.03
N GLU A 658 43.80 1.56 40.37
CA GLU A 658 43.64 2.30 41.62
C GLU A 658 43.60 3.81 41.33
N LEU A 659 42.57 4.52 41.85
CA LEU A 659 42.41 5.97 41.61
C LEU A 659 41.87 6.72 42.84
N ALA A 660 42.53 7.81 43.26
CA ALA A 660 42.10 8.64 44.39
C ALA A 660 41.20 9.81 43.92
N LEU A 661 39.89 9.71 44.11
CA LEU A 661 38.89 10.62 43.53
C LEU A 661 38.98 12.06 44.07
N ASP A 662 39.47 12.22 45.31
CA ASP A 662 39.69 13.50 45.98
C ASP A 662 40.93 14.26 45.52
N LYS A 663 41.85 13.58 44.81
CA LYS A 663 43.17 14.11 44.42
C LYS A 663 43.46 14.03 42.92
N SER A 664 42.74 13.17 42.20
CA SER A 664 42.91 12.99 40.76
C SER A 664 42.24 14.12 39.97
N THR A 665 42.84 14.49 38.84
CA THR A 665 42.18 15.40 37.89
C THR A 665 41.18 14.59 37.06
N PRO A 666 39.88 14.96 37.02
CA PRO A 666 38.92 14.30 36.16
C PRO A 666 39.25 14.51 34.68
N THR A 667 38.94 13.52 33.83
CA THR A 667 39.14 13.60 32.37
C THR A 667 38.20 14.60 31.71
N MET A 668 37.08 14.93 32.36
CA MET A 668 36.14 15.95 31.92
C MET A 668 35.44 16.57 33.13
N VAL A 669 35.25 17.89 33.11
CA VAL A 669 34.49 18.65 34.12
C VAL A 669 33.60 19.67 33.42
N ILE A 670 32.33 19.71 33.80
CA ILE A 670 31.38 20.76 33.39
C ILE A 670 30.68 21.29 34.62
N LYS A 671 30.70 22.61 34.77
CA LYS A 671 30.10 23.36 35.87
C LYS A 671 29.05 24.32 35.34
N ALA A 672 28.08 24.66 36.16
CA ALA A 672 27.15 25.76 35.89
C ALA A 672 26.63 26.43 37.18
N ASN A 673 26.36 27.73 37.07
CA ASN A 673 25.70 28.50 38.12
C ASN A 673 24.18 28.29 38.11
N GLY A 674 23.45 28.72 39.15
CA GLY A 674 21.99 28.60 39.17
C GLY A 674 21.30 29.40 38.07
N ASP A 675 21.84 30.55 37.69
CA ASP A 675 21.36 31.43 36.62
C ASP A 675 21.83 31.03 35.21
N ASP A 676 22.75 30.07 35.08
CA ASP A 676 23.09 29.49 33.78
C ASP A 676 21.85 28.82 33.16
N LYS A 677 21.74 28.93 31.84
CA LYS A 677 20.64 28.36 31.06
C LYS A 677 20.80 26.85 30.89
N LYS A 678 19.75 26.08 31.17
CA LYS A 678 19.77 24.60 31.19
C LYS A 678 20.31 23.99 29.89
N GLN A 679 19.81 24.42 28.73
CA GLN A 679 20.24 23.86 27.45
C GLN A 679 21.69 24.21 27.13
N ASP A 680 22.18 25.35 27.60
CA ASP A 680 23.57 25.77 27.41
C ASP A 680 24.52 24.94 28.27
N PHE A 681 24.16 24.64 29.53
CA PHE A 681 24.89 23.66 30.34
C PHE A 681 24.93 22.27 29.70
N LEU A 682 23.80 21.77 29.18
CA LEU A 682 23.76 20.50 28.47
C LEU A 682 24.59 20.54 27.17
N ASN A 683 24.63 21.68 26.46
CA ASN A 683 25.46 21.86 25.26
C ASN A 683 26.97 21.91 25.56
N ARG A 684 27.40 22.17 26.81
CA ARG A 684 28.82 22.07 27.21
C ARG A 684 29.35 20.62 27.08
N TRP A 685 28.48 19.61 26.97
CA TRP A 685 28.82 18.22 26.63
C TRP A 685 29.15 17.99 25.13
N GLY A 686 29.33 19.06 24.36
CA GLY A 686 29.61 19.02 22.93
C GLY A 686 28.34 19.04 22.08
N ALA A 687 28.49 19.24 20.77
CA ALA A 687 27.37 19.46 19.84
C ALA A 687 26.30 18.36 19.91
N SER A 688 26.72 17.08 19.94
CA SER A 688 25.84 15.91 20.06
C SER A 688 25.54 15.49 21.50
N ARG A 689 25.95 16.29 22.50
CA ARG A 689 25.80 16.01 23.95
C ARG A 689 26.22 14.60 24.39
N THR A 690 27.23 14.04 23.72
CA THR A 690 27.60 12.62 23.79
C THR A 690 29.04 12.48 24.26
N LEU A 691 29.27 11.72 25.33
CA LEU A 691 30.59 11.37 25.84
C LEU A 691 30.78 9.85 25.77
N SER A 692 31.86 9.39 25.13
CA SER A 692 32.23 7.97 25.17
C SER A 692 32.88 7.64 26.51
N VAL A 693 32.49 6.53 27.12
CA VAL A 693 32.98 6.07 28.43
C VAL A 693 33.31 4.58 28.37
N ASN A 694 33.83 4.03 29.46
CA ASN A 694 34.15 2.62 29.62
C ASN A 694 33.51 2.08 30.89
N TYR A 695 33.22 0.79 30.91
CA TYR A 695 32.71 0.15 32.13
C TYR A 695 33.79 0.14 33.21
N GLY A 696 33.45 0.70 34.38
CA GLY A 696 34.38 0.99 35.46
C GLY A 696 34.78 2.47 35.56
N ASP A 697 34.56 3.31 34.54
CA ASP A 697 34.74 4.76 34.67
C ASP A 697 33.80 5.30 35.77
N VAL A 698 34.20 6.38 36.45
CA VAL A 698 33.44 6.97 37.57
C VAL A 698 32.92 8.36 37.21
N PHE A 699 31.60 8.50 37.21
CA PHE A 699 30.89 9.77 37.04
C PHE A 699 30.65 10.42 38.40
N LYS A 700 31.02 11.68 38.54
CA LYS A 700 30.68 12.53 39.68
C LYS A 700 29.48 13.41 39.33
N ALA A 701 28.44 13.37 40.16
CA ALA A 701 27.38 14.36 40.17
C ALA A 701 27.51 15.22 41.43
N LYS A 702 27.42 16.54 41.27
CA LYS A 702 27.36 17.50 42.38
C LYS A 702 26.26 18.51 42.11
N GLU A 703 25.40 18.73 43.08
CA GLU A 703 24.21 19.58 42.98
C GLU A 703 23.98 20.25 44.36
N ALA A 704 23.73 21.56 44.35
CA ALA A 704 23.74 22.41 45.55
C ALA A 704 22.67 22.06 46.61
N GLU A 705 21.58 21.39 46.24
CA GLU A 705 20.47 21.00 47.12
C GLU A 705 20.52 19.53 47.55
N GLY A 706 21.26 18.68 46.83
CA GLY A 706 21.35 17.24 47.07
C GLY A 706 20.18 16.45 46.50
N LYS A 707 19.53 16.96 45.45
CA LYS A 707 18.42 16.30 44.72
C LYS A 707 18.93 15.48 43.53
N ILE A 708 20.00 14.74 43.80
CA ILE A 708 20.59 13.76 42.90
C ILE A 708 19.80 12.44 43.02
N GLY A 709 19.44 11.88 41.88
CA GLY A 709 18.88 10.53 41.78
C GLY A 709 19.45 9.79 40.58
N TYR A 710 19.07 8.53 40.44
CA TYR A 710 19.41 7.72 39.27
C TYR A 710 18.24 6.81 38.89
N THR A 711 18.26 6.31 37.67
CA THR A 711 17.32 5.30 37.18
C THR A 711 18.08 4.05 36.76
N GLN A 712 17.51 2.89 37.12
CA GLN A 712 17.86 1.60 36.51
C GLN A 712 16.61 1.05 35.83
N ASP A 713 16.73 0.74 34.55
CA ASP A 713 15.62 0.36 33.65
C ASP A 713 14.38 1.26 33.81
N SER A 714 14.64 2.57 33.91
CA SER A 714 13.67 3.65 34.13
C SER A 714 13.03 3.74 35.52
N THR A 715 13.37 2.85 36.45
CA THR A 715 12.93 2.91 37.86
C THR A 715 13.77 3.93 38.62
N TYR A 716 13.16 5.01 39.09
CA TYR A 716 13.85 6.11 39.76
C TYR A 716 14.13 5.83 41.25
N THR A 717 15.38 6.05 41.66
CA THR A 717 15.83 6.02 43.06
C THR A 717 16.38 7.39 43.47
N SER A 718 15.86 7.92 44.57
CA SER A 718 16.38 9.14 45.22
C SER A 718 17.56 8.84 46.13
N LEU A 719 18.59 9.68 46.12
CA LEU A 719 19.77 9.56 46.98
C LEU A 719 19.84 10.64 48.07
N ASP A 720 18.77 11.41 48.27
CA ASP A 720 18.69 12.48 49.27
C ASP A 720 18.78 12.02 50.73
N ARG A 721 18.74 10.71 50.99
CA ARG A 721 19.00 10.09 52.31
C ARG A 721 20.47 9.69 52.53
N TYR A 722 21.36 9.95 51.57
CA TYR A 722 22.80 9.73 51.73
C TYR A 722 23.38 10.79 52.69
N GLN A 723 24.55 10.51 53.28
CA GLN A 723 25.15 11.41 54.29
C GLN A 723 25.71 12.70 53.68
N GLN A 724 26.17 12.64 52.42
CA GLN A 724 26.66 13.77 51.63
C GLN A 724 25.89 13.80 50.29
N PRO A 725 24.58 14.07 50.29
CA PRO A 725 23.72 13.88 49.11
C PRO A 725 23.99 14.91 48.00
N LYS A 726 24.75 15.97 48.31
CA LYS A 726 25.14 17.06 47.39
C LYS A 726 26.27 16.69 46.43
N GLU A 727 27.01 15.63 46.71
CA GLU A 727 28.11 15.16 45.86
C GLU A 727 28.15 13.64 45.91
N ILE A 728 27.94 12.98 44.77
CA ILE A 728 27.83 11.52 44.68
C ILE A 728 28.66 11.03 43.49
N PHE A 729 29.45 9.98 43.70
CA PHE A 729 30.15 9.27 42.65
C PHE A 729 29.37 8.03 42.22
N PHE A 730 29.42 7.70 40.94
CA PHE A 730 28.73 6.56 40.34
C PHE A 730 29.71 5.79 39.45
N GLU A 731 29.82 4.48 39.62
CA GLU A 731 30.48 3.61 38.65
C GLU A 731 29.57 3.43 37.43
N VAL A 732 30.13 3.56 36.23
CA VAL A 732 29.47 3.18 34.97
C VAL A 732 29.56 1.66 34.80
N THR A 733 28.43 0.96 34.84
CA THR A 733 28.37 -0.51 34.70
C THR A 733 27.45 -0.93 33.54
N LYS A 734 27.55 -2.20 33.11
CA LYS A 734 26.63 -2.79 32.12
C LYS A 734 25.15 -2.68 32.53
N ASN A 735 24.88 -2.66 33.83
CA ASN A 735 23.55 -2.57 34.41
C ASN A 735 23.18 -1.13 34.81
N GLY A 736 23.80 -0.12 34.18
CA GLY A 736 23.61 1.29 34.49
C GLY A 736 24.57 1.83 35.55
N TYR A 737 24.17 2.90 36.23
CA TYR A 737 25.00 3.57 37.22
C TYR A 737 24.89 2.92 38.59
N ARG A 738 26.02 2.62 39.23
CA ARG A 738 26.10 2.11 40.61
C ARG A 738 26.59 3.25 41.53
N PRO A 739 25.73 3.84 42.39
CA PRO A 739 26.18 4.86 43.34
C PRO A 739 27.21 4.27 44.32
N LEU A 740 28.26 5.04 44.58
CA LEU A 740 29.36 4.69 45.47
C LEU A 740 29.14 5.28 46.87
N GLN A 741 29.54 4.55 47.91
CA GLN A 741 29.51 5.00 49.30
C GLN A 741 30.81 5.69 49.73
N ILE A 742 31.84 5.68 48.88
CA ILE A 742 33.20 6.13 49.17
C ILE A 742 33.30 7.54 49.77
N ASN A 743 32.45 8.49 49.35
CA ASN A 743 32.39 9.86 49.86
C ASN A 743 31.19 10.12 50.82
N GLN A 744 30.60 9.06 51.38
CA GLN A 744 29.36 9.08 52.18
C GLN A 744 29.56 8.69 53.65
N LEU A 745 30.79 8.77 54.17
CA LEU A 745 31.08 8.61 55.60
C LEU A 745 30.94 9.95 56.34
N THR A 746 30.49 9.89 57.59
CA THR A 746 30.49 11.01 58.54
C THR A 746 31.16 10.59 59.83
N PHE A 747 31.87 11.54 60.45
CA PHE A 747 32.66 11.27 61.64
C PHE A 747 32.31 12.25 62.75
N LYS A 748 32.14 11.72 63.96
CA LYS A 748 32.24 12.51 65.19
C LYS A 748 33.73 12.69 65.51
N GLY A 749 34.06 13.76 66.21
CA GLY A 749 35.44 13.95 66.69
C GLY A 749 35.90 12.78 67.54
N LEU A 750 37.13 12.31 67.27
CA LEU A 750 37.79 11.29 68.10
C LEU A 750 38.38 11.96 69.33
N VAL A 751 38.41 11.26 70.46
CA VAL A 751 39.07 11.72 71.69
C VAL A 751 40.16 10.72 72.03
N VAL A 752 41.39 11.19 72.21
CA VAL A 752 42.55 10.34 72.50
C VAL A 752 43.42 10.94 73.61
N PRO A 753 44.09 10.11 74.43
CA PRO A 753 44.98 10.61 75.47
C PRO A 753 46.29 11.19 74.89
N PRO A 754 47.02 12.00 75.67
CA PRO A 754 48.29 12.57 75.24
C PRO A 754 49.36 11.48 75.09
N ALA A 755 50.33 11.71 74.19
CA ALA A 755 51.38 10.77 73.79
C ALA A 755 50.89 9.37 73.37
N VAL A 756 49.62 9.23 72.95
CA VAL A 756 49.06 7.95 72.50
C VAL A 756 49.81 7.40 71.27
N LYS A 757 50.01 6.09 71.24
CA LYS A 757 50.69 5.40 70.12
C LYS A 757 49.80 5.32 68.88
N LYS A 758 50.43 5.30 67.70
CA LYS A 758 49.77 5.28 66.38
C LYS A 758 48.79 4.13 66.20
N GLU A 759 49.07 2.96 66.77
CA GLU A 759 48.23 1.76 66.65
C GLU A 759 46.88 1.92 67.35
N ALA A 760 46.84 2.69 68.46
CA ALA A 760 45.60 2.99 69.17
C ALA A 760 44.76 4.04 68.43
N ILE A 761 45.40 5.05 67.82
CA ILE A 761 44.73 6.01 66.92
C ILE A 761 44.09 5.26 65.74
N GLU A 762 44.81 4.31 65.14
CA GLU A 762 44.31 3.50 64.03
C GLU A 762 43.10 2.63 64.44
N LYS A 763 43.11 2.07 65.65
CA LYS A 763 41.97 1.31 66.20
C LYS A 763 40.73 2.19 66.36
N GLU A 764 40.87 3.41 66.89
CA GLU A 764 39.74 4.36 67.01
C GLU A 764 39.22 4.82 65.64
N VAL A 765 40.11 5.08 64.69
CA VAL A 765 39.76 5.40 63.29
C VAL A 765 38.98 4.26 62.62
N LYS A 766 39.46 3.01 62.73
CA LYS A 766 38.74 1.82 62.22
C LYS A 766 37.35 1.71 62.84
N THR A 767 37.27 1.83 64.17
CA THR A 767 36.00 1.80 64.92
C THR A 767 35.04 2.93 64.48
N ALA A 768 35.55 4.10 64.10
CA ALA A 768 34.74 5.21 63.59
C ALA A 768 34.24 4.99 62.15
N ILE A 769 35.02 4.32 61.31
CA ILE A 769 34.58 3.88 59.97
C ILE A 769 33.51 2.80 60.10
N ASP A 770 33.72 1.77 60.93
CA ASP A 770 32.76 0.67 61.12
C ASP A 770 31.39 1.18 61.61
N LYS A 771 31.39 2.22 62.47
CA LYS A 771 30.17 2.89 62.96
C LYS A 771 29.32 3.53 61.84
N ASN A 772 29.88 3.82 60.66
CA ASN A 772 29.12 4.32 59.51
C ASN A 772 28.28 3.22 58.82
N LYS A 773 28.58 1.94 59.07
CA LYS A 773 27.86 0.77 58.52
C LYS A 773 27.85 0.69 56.98
N GLN A 774 28.82 1.31 56.30
CA GLN A 774 28.96 1.29 54.84
C GLN A 774 29.79 0.08 54.39
N ALA A 775 29.15 -1.07 54.20
CA ALA A 775 29.80 -2.36 53.98
C ALA A 775 30.68 -2.46 52.72
N THR A 776 30.56 -1.54 51.76
CA THR A 776 31.40 -1.50 50.55
C THR A 776 32.69 -0.68 50.71
N VAL A 777 32.83 0.08 51.80
CA VAL A 777 33.96 0.98 52.05
C VAL A 777 34.93 0.32 53.03
N THR A 778 36.22 0.28 52.67
CA THR A 778 37.29 -0.37 53.44
C THR A 778 38.30 0.67 53.94
N PHE A 779 38.73 0.56 55.20
CA PHE A 779 39.89 1.31 55.69
C PHE A 779 41.17 0.81 55.01
N GLU A 780 41.97 1.73 54.46
CA GLU A 780 43.26 1.38 53.84
C GLU A 780 44.42 1.83 54.73
N LYS A 781 44.51 3.13 55.06
CA LYS A 781 45.57 3.68 55.90
C LYS A 781 45.27 5.07 56.46
N ILE A 782 45.95 5.43 57.54
CA ILE A 782 46.13 6.83 57.92
C ILE A 782 47.24 7.42 57.04
N THR A 783 46.94 8.53 56.37
CA THR A 783 47.88 9.29 55.51
C THR A 783 48.55 10.45 56.23
N ASP A 784 47.95 10.94 57.31
CA ASP A 784 48.45 12.02 58.14
C ASP A 784 47.98 11.78 59.57
N TYR A 785 48.91 11.66 60.52
CA TYR A 785 48.60 11.37 61.93
C TYR A 785 48.48 12.68 62.72
N PRO A 786 47.58 12.77 63.70
CA PRO A 786 47.50 13.95 64.57
C PRO A 786 48.76 14.02 65.45
N ASP A 787 49.24 15.23 65.74
CA ASP A 787 50.27 15.41 66.77
C ASP A 787 49.65 15.22 68.15
N THR A 788 49.96 14.08 68.78
CA THR A 788 49.50 13.74 70.13
C THR A 788 50.53 14.10 71.21
N THR A 789 51.65 14.72 70.87
CA THR A 789 52.66 15.15 71.85
C THR A 789 52.24 16.38 72.65
N HIS A 790 51.17 17.06 72.20
CA HIS A 790 50.58 18.24 72.85
C HIS A 790 49.05 18.09 72.91
N ASP A 791 48.44 18.58 74.00
CA ASP A 791 46.99 18.70 74.11
C ASP A 791 46.45 19.71 73.09
N GLY A 792 45.25 19.46 72.54
CA GLY A 792 44.69 20.35 71.54
C GLY A 792 43.69 19.72 70.57
N PHE A 793 43.21 20.57 69.67
CA PHE A 793 42.44 20.14 68.49
C PHE A 793 43.41 19.85 67.34
N GLN A 794 43.37 18.62 66.85
CA GLN A 794 44.17 18.10 65.74
C GLN A 794 43.24 17.50 64.68
N ASP A 795 43.80 17.09 63.54
CA ASP A 795 43.11 16.33 62.51
C ASP A 795 43.88 15.03 62.20
N VAL A 796 43.15 13.96 61.83
CA VAL A 796 43.73 12.75 61.23
C VAL A 796 43.21 12.61 59.79
N LYS A 797 44.10 12.44 58.81
CA LYS A 797 43.70 12.22 57.41
C LYS A 797 43.70 10.75 57.08
N VAL A 798 42.53 10.19 56.83
CA VAL A 798 42.30 8.75 56.64
C VAL A 798 41.93 8.46 55.20
N GLN A 799 42.65 7.55 54.56
CA GLN A 799 42.30 7.05 53.24
C GLN A 799 41.48 5.77 53.37
N VAL A 800 40.32 5.76 52.70
CA VAL A 800 39.46 4.59 52.51
C VAL A 800 39.41 4.22 51.04
N SER A 801 39.00 2.99 50.73
CA SER A 801 38.71 2.53 49.37
C SER A 801 37.31 1.94 49.22
N GLU A 802 36.82 1.87 47.99
CA GLU A 802 35.65 1.09 47.59
C GLU A 802 35.99 0.33 46.31
N LYS A 803 35.62 -0.95 46.26
CA LYS A 803 35.89 -1.81 45.11
C LYS A 803 34.82 -1.65 44.04
N LEU A 804 35.25 -1.31 42.83
CA LEU A 804 34.42 -1.23 41.64
C LEU A 804 34.00 -2.63 41.17
N THR A 805 32.92 -2.70 40.39
CA THR A 805 32.40 -3.93 39.78
C THR A 805 33.39 -4.51 38.77
N SER A 806 34.22 -3.66 38.15
CA SER A 806 35.38 -4.08 37.33
C SER A 806 36.48 -4.81 38.11
N GLY A 807 36.49 -4.71 39.44
CA GLY A 807 37.53 -5.24 40.32
C GLY A 807 38.57 -4.20 40.74
N ASN A 808 38.65 -3.06 40.04
CA ASN A 808 39.51 -1.92 40.39
C ASN A 808 39.09 -1.28 41.73
N LYS A 809 39.96 -0.47 42.34
CA LYS A 809 39.64 0.31 43.55
C LYS A 809 39.59 1.80 43.26
N VAL A 810 38.67 2.50 43.92
CA VAL A 810 38.74 3.95 44.09
C VAL A 810 38.98 4.31 45.54
N PHE A 811 39.66 5.42 45.78
CA PHE A 811 40.04 5.90 47.10
C PHE A 811 39.51 7.30 47.35
N PHE A 812 39.32 7.64 48.62
CA PHE A 812 38.96 8.99 49.07
C PHE A 812 39.60 9.27 50.42
N THR A 813 40.09 10.50 50.64
CA THR A 813 40.68 10.92 51.91
C THR A 813 39.69 11.73 52.73
N TYR A 814 39.41 11.29 53.94
CA TYR A 814 38.66 12.07 54.93
C TYR A 814 39.59 12.74 55.92
N THR A 815 39.25 13.96 56.32
CA THR A 815 39.82 14.61 57.50
C THR A 815 38.85 14.38 58.66
N ILE A 816 39.32 13.72 59.72
CA ILE A 816 38.54 13.48 60.94
C ILE A 816 39.13 14.34 62.06
N PRO A 817 38.33 15.17 62.76
CA PRO A 817 38.83 15.96 63.88
C PRO A 817 39.17 15.07 65.07
N VAL A 818 40.24 15.39 65.77
CA VAL A 818 40.78 14.67 66.93
C VAL A 818 40.99 15.65 68.08
N VAL A 819 40.56 15.27 69.28
CA VAL A 819 40.78 16.02 70.52
C VAL A 819 41.79 15.23 71.35
N VAL A 820 42.98 15.80 71.54
CA VAL A 820 44.03 15.25 72.41
C VAL A 820 43.87 15.88 73.78
N LYS A 821 43.58 15.07 74.82
CA LYS A 821 43.40 15.53 76.21
C LYS A 821 43.53 14.39 77.22
N ASP A 822 43.81 14.69 78.48
CA ASP A 822 43.80 13.71 79.57
C ASP A 822 42.36 13.37 80.05
N THR A 823 42.18 12.31 80.84
CA THR A 823 40.86 11.88 81.34
C THR A 823 40.20 12.89 82.26
N ASP A 824 40.99 13.68 82.98
CA ASP A 824 40.50 14.68 83.93
C ASP A 824 40.10 16.00 83.24
N ASP A 825 40.34 16.15 81.94
CA ASP A 825 40.17 17.41 81.22
C ASP A 825 38.76 17.63 80.68
N GLN A 826 38.30 18.87 80.80
CA GLN A 826 37.01 19.29 80.29
C GLN A 826 37.16 19.80 78.87
N SER A 827 36.18 19.53 78.00
CA SER A 827 36.25 19.89 76.59
C SER A 827 34.87 20.06 75.97
N ASP A 828 34.71 21.03 75.07
CA ASP A 828 33.57 21.17 74.18
C ASP A 828 34.03 21.31 72.71
N ASP A 829 33.10 21.61 71.78
CA ASP A 829 33.39 21.74 70.34
C ASP A 829 34.34 22.91 69.99
N GLN A 830 34.68 23.79 70.95
CA GLN A 830 35.48 25.00 70.77
C GLN A 830 36.70 25.10 71.69
N PHE A 831 36.65 24.52 72.90
CA PHE A 831 37.68 24.65 73.91
C PHE A 831 38.05 23.32 74.59
N ILE A 832 39.30 23.21 75.01
CA ILE A 832 39.79 22.23 76.00
C ILE A 832 40.24 23.03 77.22
N LEU A 833 40.02 22.53 78.45
CA LEU A 833 40.42 23.15 79.71
C LEU A 833 41.02 22.11 80.66
N THR A 834 42.34 22.23 80.90
CA THR A 834 43.08 21.46 81.90
C THR A 834 43.43 22.32 83.11
N ALA A 835 43.49 21.66 84.27
CA ALA A 835 43.88 22.21 85.57
C ALA A 835 43.97 21.07 86.60
N LYS A 836 44.81 21.25 87.61
CA LYS A 836 45.06 20.28 88.70
C LYS A 836 44.56 20.80 90.04
N ASN A 837 44.20 19.88 90.93
CA ASN A 837 43.96 20.17 92.35
C ASN A 837 45.27 20.64 93.00
N ILE A 838 45.17 21.53 94.00
CA ILE A 838 46.34 22.17 94.63
C ILE A 838 46.30 22.10 96.16
N THR A 839 47.47 22.25 96.76
CA THR A 839 47.63 22.42 98.22
C THR A 839 48.36 23.72 98.50
N ALA A 840 47.90 24.48 99.49
CA ALA A 840 48.48 25.73 99.94
C ALA A 840 48.60 25.75 101.48
N TYR A 841 49.42 26.65 102.01
CA TYR A 841 49.49 26.92 103.44
C TYR A 841 48.77 28.23 103.78
N SER A 842 48.17 28.33 104.97
CA SER A 842 47.41 29.52 105.40
C SER A 842 48.19 30.84 105.22
N ASN A 843 49.49 30.83 105.52
CA ASN A 843 50.38 31.98 105.36
C ASN A 843 50.66 32.37 103.89
N GLN A 844 50.52 31.45 102.93
CA GLN A 844 50.65 31.75 101.50
C GLN A 844 49.41 32.45 100.93
N LEU A 845 48.26 32.37 101.62
CA LEU A 845 46.99 32.96 101.21
C LEU A 845 46.67 34.26 101.95
N ALA A 846 47.24 34.45 103.15
CA ALA A 846 47.08 35.65 103.96
C ALA A 846 47.40 36.94 103.18
N ASN A 847 46.59 37.97 103.40
CA ASN A 847 46.71 39.32 102.83
C ASN A 847 46.67 39.43 101.28
N LYS A 848 46.20 38.39 100.57
CA LYS A 848 45.97 38.46 99.11
C LYS A 848 44.62 39.08 98.75
N THR A 849 44.59 39.89 97.70
CA THR A 849 43.34 40.35 97.07
C THR A 849 42.71 39.23 96.22
N SER A 850 41.44 39.38 95.84
CA SER A 850 40.72 38.41 94.98
C SER A 850 41.45 38.14 93.66
N ASP A 851 42.01 39.16 93.02
CA ASP A 851 42.78 39.02 91.77
C ASP A 851 44.11 38.28 91.99
N GLN A 852 44.77 38.53 93.13
CA GLN A 852 46.00 37.82 93.51
C GLN A 852 45.73 36.35 93.87
N LEU A 853 44.56 36.04 94.44
CA LEU A 853 44.10 34.67 94.64
C LEU A 853 43.76 34.00 93.31
N ALA A 854 43.04 34.67 92.41
CA ALA A 854 42.73 34.17 91.07
C ALA A 854 44.00 33.80 90.28
N ALA A 855 44.99 34.71 90.26
CA ALA A 855 46.28 34.48 89.61
C ALA A 855 47.10 33.37 90.29
N PHE A 856 47.06 33.27 91.62
CA PHE A 856 47.68 32.17 92.37
C PHE A 856 47.07 30.81 91.99
N ILE A 857 45.73 30.72 91.99
CA ILE A 857 44.99 29.49 91.66
C ILE A 857 45.31 29.07 90.23
N LEU A 858 45.18 29.96 89.23
CA LEU A 858 45.48 29.65 87.83
C LEU A 858 46.92 29.15 87.63
N LYS A 859 47.90 29.79 88.29
CA LYS A 859 49.31 29.40 88.20
C LYS A 859 49.61 28.06 88.88
N GLN A 860 49.16 27.87 90.13
CA GLN A 860 49.47 26.66 90.90
C GLN A 860 48.74 25.42 90.36
N SER A 861 47.50 25.59 89.87
CA SER A 861 46.75 24.52 89.22
C SER A 861 47.29 24.15 87.83
N GLN A 862 48.30 24.87 87.33
CA GLN A 862 48.88 24.69 85.99
C GLN A 862 47.78 24.81 84.91
N ALA A 863 46.83 25.72 85.11
CA ALA A 863 45.66 25.84 84.25
C ALA A 863 46.05 26.23 82.82
N GLN A 864 45.68 25.39 81.86
CA GLN A 864 45.88 25.63 80.43
C GLN A 864 44.59 25.32 79.67
N ALA A 865 44.44 25.90 78.49
CA ALA A 865 43.27 25.72 77.65
C ALA A 865 43.64 25.98 76.19
N TRP A 866 42.97 25.31 75.26
CA TRP A 866 43.20 25.49 73.83
C TRP A 866 41.89 25.90 73.17
N GLU A 867 41.97 26.86 72.24
CA GLU A 867 40.85 27.23 71.38
C GLU A 867 40.97 26.42 70.08
N LYS A 868 39.85 26.01 69.49
CA LYS A 868 39.82 25.34 68.18
C LYS A 868 40.62 26.12 67.14
N ASN A 869 41.44 25.40 66.38
CA ASN A 869 42.38 25.93 65.39
C ASN A 869 43.55 26.76 65.95
N LYS A 870 43.82 26.74 67.27
CA LYS A 870 45.03 27.32 67.86
C LYS A 870 45.93 26.25 68.49
N GLN A 871 47.21 26.26 68.12
CA GLN A 871 48.23 25.38 68.69
C GLN A 871 48.75 25.89 70.04
N THR A 872 48.72 27.19 70.28
CA THR A 872 49.16 27.80 71.55
C THR A 872 48.04 27.84 72.58
N PRO A 873 48.34 27.63 73.88
CA PRO A 873 47.37 27.83 74.95
C PRO A 873 46.74 29.23 74.94
N SER A 874 45.48 29.33 75.36
CA SER A 874 44.70 30.56 75.39
C SER A 874 44.91 31.32 76.70
N GLU A 875 45.21 32.61 76.59
CA GLU A 875 45.29 33.54 77.73
C GLU A 875 43.91 33.90 78.31
N LYS A 876 42.81 33.41 77.72
CA LYS A 876 41.42 33.76 78.08
C LYS A 876 40.87 33.01 79.29
N ILE A 877 41.64 32.12 79.90
CA ILE A 877 41.21 31.33 81.07
C ILE A 877 41.01 32.26 82.26
N LYS A 878 39.92 32.07 83.00
CA LYS A 878 39.61 32.83 84.21
C LYS A 878 39.18 31.90 85.34
N MET A 879 39.61 32.19 86.56
CA MET A 879 38.90 31.73 87.75
C MET A 879 37.66 32.61 87.89
N ILE A 880 36.47 32.02 87.92
CA ILE A 880 35.19 32.76 87.98
C ILE A 880 34.55 32.75 89.36
N THR A 881 34.79 31.70 90.14
CA THR A 881 34.28 31.52 91.50
C THR A 881 35.29 30.72 92.30
N THR A 882 35.53 31.12 93.54
CA THR A 882 36.23 30.31 94.55
C THR A 882 35.70 30.68 95.92
N ASP A 883 35.62 29.70 96.81
CA ASP A 883 35.32 29.91 98.23
C ASP A 883 36.59 29.89 99.10
N LEU A 884 37.78 29.88 98.48
CA LEU A 884 39.09 29.80 99.13
C LEU A 884 39.29 30.89 100.19
N LYS A 885 39.66 30.46 101.39
CA LYS A 885 40.03 31.32 102.52
C LYS A 885 41.39 30.91 103.09
N PRO A 886 42.08 31.79 103.85
CA PRO A 886 43.36 31.49 104.48
C PRO A 886 43.26 30.61 105.75
N GLU A 887 42.15 29.93 106.02
CA GLU A 887 42.02 29.00 107.15
C GLU A 887 42.27 27.54 106.73
N PHE A 888 42.40 26.64 107.71
CA PHE A 888 42.51 25.20 107.46
C PHE A 888 41.21 24.62 106.90
N GLY A 889 41.29 23.92 105.77
CA GLY A 889 40.13 23.28 105.16
C GLY A 889 40.37 22.83 103.71
N THR A 890 39.33 22.27 103.12
CA THR A 890 39.26 22.00 101.67
C THR A 890 38.26 22.97 101.05
N TYR A 891 38.69 23.65 100.01
CA TYR A 891 37.96 24.68 99.27
C TYR A 891 37.89 24.29 97.79
N GLN A 892 37.08 24.99 97.01
CA GLN A 892 36.90 24.79 95.57
C GLN A 892 37.21 26.07 94.79
N ALA A 893 37.62 25.89 93.54
CA ALA A 893 37.65 26.95 92.55
C ALA A 893 37.12 26.45 91.20
N THR A 894 36.28 27.25 90.56
CA THR A 894 35.76 27.00 89.21
C THR A 894 36.55 27.83 88.22
N LEU A 895 37.25 27.14 87.32
CA LEU A 895 37.96 27.72 86.19
C LEU A 895 37.08 27.66 84.95
N ALA A 896 37.27 28.63 84.06
CA ALA A 896 36.39 28.86 82.92
C ALA A 896 37.13 29.38 81.69
N ILE A 897 36.69 28.92 80.52
CA ILE A 897 36.96 29.55 79.22
C ILE A 897 35.66 29.50 78.40
N GLY A 898 35.21 30.65 77.88
CA GLY A 898 33.90 30.74 77.20
C GLY A 898 32.74 30.23 78.08
N LYS A 899 32.08 29.15 77.66
CA LYS A 899 31.04 28.44 78.43
C LYS A 899 31.55 27.19 79.18
N LEU A 900 32.73 26.67 78.83
CA LEU A 900 33.33 25.50 79.45
C LEU A 900 33.78 25.81 80.90
N ARG A 901 33.61 24.85 81.80
CA ARG A 901 33.91 24.97 83.24
C ARG A 901 34.66 23.74 83.73
N LYS A 902 35.62 23.91 84.64
CA LYS A 902 36.30 22.84 85.37
C LYS A 902 36.45 23.26 86.84
N GLU A 903 35.99 22.43 87.75
CA GLU A 903 36.19 22.63 89.19
C GLU A 903 37.49 21.94 89.65
N ILE A 904 38.20 22.57 90.57
CA ILE A 904 39.39 22.04 91.22
C ILE A 904 39.33 22.26 92.73
N SER A 905 39.87 21.31 93.48
CA SER A 905 39.96 21.38 94.94
C SER A 905 41.28 21.96 95.42
N ILE A 906 41.18 22.72 96.51
CA ILE A 906 42.27 23.47 97.13
C ILE A 906 42.34 23.09 98.61
N ASN A 907 43.36 22.34 99.01
CA ASN A 907 43.59 21.99 100.42
C ASN A 907 44.47 23.03 101.10
N VAL A 908 44.04 23.58 102.23
CA VAL A 908 44.78 24.59 102.99
C VAL A 908 45.21 24.05 104.35
N LEU A 909 46.51 24.15 104.65
CA LEU A 909 47.12 23.60 105.87
C LEU A 909 47.45 24.70 106.90
N ALA A 910 47.23 24.39 108.19
CA ALA A 910 47.46 25.29 109.32
C ALA A 910 48.94 25.36 109.74
N SER A 911 49.41 26.55 110.08
CA SER A 911 50.80 26.83 110.49
C SER A 911 51.15 26.48 111.94
N ASN A 912 50.16 26.16 112.79
CA ASN A 912 50.36 25.89 114.23
C ASN A 912 50.62 24.41 114.57
N ASN A 913 50.45 23.47 113.62
CA ASN A 913 50.74 22.03 113.80
C ASN A 913 52.26 21.72 113.78
N MET A 914 53.07 22.58 114.39
CA MET A 914 54.54 22.57 114.29
C MET A 914 55.27 22.30 115.62
N ILE A 915 54.60 22.21 116.77
CA ILE A 915 55.23 21.87 118.07
C ILE A 915 54.52 20.69 118.74
N ASP A 916 55.26 19.61 119.05
CA ASP A 916 54.87 18.47 119.89
C ASP A 916 56.06 18.06 120.77
N LEU A 917 55.90 18.07 122.11
CA LEU A 917 56.98 17.88 123.09
C LEU A 917 56.57 16.96 124.24
N THR A 918 57.54 16.24 124.80
CA THR A 918 57.39 15.48 126.07
C THR A 918 58.37 16.04 127.11
N ILE A 919 57.87 16.41 128.30
CA ILE A 919 58.67 16.96 129.40
C ILE A 919 58.40 16.22 130.74
N PRO A 920 59.35 16.23 131.70
CA PRO A 920 59.15 15.71 133.05
C PRO A 920 58.06 16.49 133.81
N LYS A 921 57.24 15.78 134.61
CA LYS A 921 56.21 16.40 135.47
C LYS A 921 56.71 16.77 136.87
N SER A 922 57.79 16.14 137.32
CA SER A 922 58.50 16.43 138.56
C SER A 922 59.95 15.99 138.43
N LEU A 923 60.84 16.66 139.17
CA LEU A 923 62.21 16.22 139.40
C LEU A 923 62.28 15.79 140.87
N ALA A 924 62.77 14.58 141.14
CA ALA A 924 62.85 14.07 142.50
C ALA A 924 64.23 14.38 143.11
N PHE A 925 64.21 14.68 144.40
CA PHE A 925 65.39 14.88 145.22
C PHE A 925 65.06 14.35 146.62
N GLY A 926 65.76 13.28 147.03
CA GLY A 926 65.61 12.66 148.34
C GLY A 926 66.95 12.49 149.06
N SER A 927 66.90 12.24 150.37
CA SER A 927 68.11 12.05 151.19
C SER A 927 68.93 10.80 150.83
N THR A 928 68.38 9.88 150.02
CA THR A 928 69.09 8.74 149.43
C THR A 928 69.95 9.10 148.21
N ASP A 929 69.76 10.30 147.64
CA ASP A 929 70.39 10.74 146.39
C ASP A 929 71.65 11.58 146.65
N VAL A 930 72.27 11.39 147.83
CA VAL A 930 73.40 12.18 148.31
C VAL A 930 74.54 11.27 148.76
N ASP A 931 75.68 11.34 148.06
CA ASP A 931 76.89 10.59 148.39
C ASP A 931 77.99 11.55 148.84
N GLN A 932 78.50 11.35 150.07
CA GLN A 932 79.47 12.23 150.74
C GLN A 932 79.13 13.74 150.64
N GLY A 933 77.85 14.09 150.70
CA GLY A 933 77.34 15.46 150.59
C GLY A 933 77.11 15.96 149.16
N GLN A 934 77.53 15.23 148.12
CA GLN A 934 77.24 15.58 146.72
C GLN A 934 75.90 15.02 146.28
N ILE A 935 75.05 15.87 145.71
CA ILE A 935 73.70 15.55 145.24
C ILE A 935 73.79 14.99 143.82
N VAL A 936 73.23 13.79 143.60
CA VAL A 936 73.25 13.06 142.33
C VAL A 936 71.85 12.54 142.00
N SER A 937 71.06 13.30 141.23
CA SER A 937 69.72 12.82 140.81
C SER A 937 69.78 11.93 139.56
N PRO A 938 68.70 11.17 139.28
CA PRO A 938 68.45 10.59 137.96
C PRO A 938 68.42 11.63 136.84
N ASN A 939 68.58 11.15 135.60
CA ASN A 939 68.39 11.95 134.38
C ASN A 939 66.91 11.94 133.97
N TYR A 940 66.33 13.12 133.77
CA TYR A 940 64.93 13.33 133.38
C TYR A 940 64.86 13.74 131.90
N GLU A 941 64.15 12.96 131.10
CA GLU A 941 64.18 13.06 129.63
C GLU A 941 63.22 14.14 129.08
N ILE A 942 63.69 14.93 128.11
CA ILE A 942 62.89 15.84 127.29
C ILE A 942 62.96 15.37 125.83
N LYS A 943 61.81 15.28 125.15
CA LYS A 943 61.71 14.87 123.74
C LYS A 943 61.02 15.93 122.89
N ASN A 944 61.60 16.23 121.73
CA ASN A 944 60.95 16.93 120.64
C ASN A 944 60.36 15.92 119.66
N ARG A 945 59.03 15.86 119.54
CA ARG A 945 58.29 15.04 118.58
C ARG A 945 57.82 15.84 117.36
N SER A 946 58.13 17.13 117.32
CA SER A 946 57.88 18.01 116.18
C SER A 946 58.70 17.61 114.94
N LYS A 947 58.24 18.03 113.75
CA LYS A 947 59.04 18.02 112.51
C LYS A 947 59.90 19.28 112.33
N THR A 948 60.07 20.07 113.39
CA THR A 948 60.84 21.31 113.38
C THR A 948 61.74 21.39 114.61
N LYS A 949 62.80 22.20 114.51
CA LYS A 949 63.75 22.43 115.60
C LYS A 949 63.18 23.44 116.60
N VAL A 950 63.36 23.17 117.90
CA VAL A 950 62.89 24.04 118.98
C VAL A 950 64.02 24.56 119.85
N LYS A 951 63.85 25.77 120.39
CA LYS A 951 64.68 26.36 121.46
C LYS A 951 64.05 26.10 122.83
N VAL A 952 64.86 25.89 123.86
CA VAL A 952 64.44 25.56 125.23
C VAL A 952 65.06 26.51 126.26
N VAL A 953 64.23 27.14 127.08
CA VAL A 953 64.64 28.14 128.10
C VAL A 953 64.01 27.79 129.45
N LEU A 954 64.82 27.75 130.52
CA LEU A 954 64.33 27.77 131.89
C LEU A 954 63.95 29.22 132.24
N GLN A 955 62.66 29.50 132.16
CA GLN A 955 62.12 30.85 132.28
C GLN A 955 62.16 31.37 133.73
N GLN A 956 61.89 30.51 134.72
CA GLN A 956 61.82 30.88 136.13
C GLN A 956 62.00 29.68 137.06
N VAL A 957 62.68 29.90 138.19
CA VAL A 957 62.71 29.02 139.38
C VAL A 957 61.93 29.69 140.51
N LYS A 958 61.19 28.93 141.32
CA LYS A 958 60.48 29.47 142.49
C LYS A 958 60.37 28.46 143.63
N THR A 959 60.86 28.83 144.79
CA THR A 959 60.81 28.05 146.04
C THR A 959 59.44 28.21 146.70
N THR A 960 58.92 27.12 147.25
CA THR A 960 57.60 27.12 147.92
C THR A 960 57.75 27.01 149.43
N THR A 961 56.77 27.56 150.17
CA THR A 961 56.75 27.61 151.65
C THR A 961 56.63 26.25 152.35
N LYS A 962 56.64 25.14 151.60
CA LYS A 962 56.59 23.76 152.12
C LYS A 962 57.95 23.07 152.17
N SER A 963 59.02 23.74 151.73
CA SER A 963 60.38 23.20 151.77
C SER A 963 60.94 23.22 153.20
N SER A 964 61.37 22.08 153.73
CA SER A 964 62.15 22.01 154.99
C SER A 964 63.65 22.17 154.76
N ILE A 965 64.09 22.00 153.50
CA ILE A 965 65.47 22.24 153.07
C ILE A 965 65.58 23.69 152.58
N LYS A 966 66.52 24.46 153.14
CA LYS A 966 66.80 25.83 152.70
C LYS A 966 67.75 25.82 151.49
N LEU A 967 67.41 26.51 150.41
CA LEU A 967 68.31 26.67 149.28
C LEU A 967 69.42 27.69 149.63
N VAL A 968 70.66 27.29 149.39
CA VAL A 968 71.86 28.13 149.52
C VAL A 968 72.11 28.77 148.15
N HIS A 969 72.20 30.09 148.11
CA HIS A 969 72.47 30.81 146.87
C HIS A 969 73.88 30.49 146.34
N VAL A 970 74.09 30.54 145.02
CA VAL A 970 75.34 30.08 144.38
C VAL A 970 76.61 30.77 144.90
N ASN A 971 76.50 32.04 145.31
CA ASN A 971 77.62 32.86 145.78
C ASN A 971 77.80 32.90 147.30
N ASP A 972 76.90 32.28 148.08
CA ASP A 972 77.02 32.24 149.54
C ASP A 972 78.08 31.19 149.96
N PRO A 973 78.90 31.43 151.00
CA PRO A 973 79.86 30.44 151.48
C PRO A 973 79.17 29.20 152.07
N ASP A 974 79.86 28.06 152.05
CA ASP A 974 79.34 26.80 152.59
C ASP A 974 79.06 26.91 154.12
N PRO A 975 77.94 26.35 154.61
CA PRO A 975 77.66 26.28 156.05
C PRO A 975 78.78 25.57 156.82
N VAL A 976 79.40 26.29 157.77
CA VAL A 976 80.54 25.77 158.57
C VAL A 976 80.11 24.68 159.58
N ASN A 977 78.83 24.65 159.93
CA ASN A 977 78.20 23.63 160.77
C ASN A 977 77.06 22.96 160.00
N ALA A 978 76.77 21.68 160.30
CA ALA A 978 75.69 20.94 159.66
C ALA A 978 74.33 21.68 159.79
N SER A 979 73.66 21.88 158.66
CA SER A 979 72.43 22.67 158.55
C SER A 979 71.61 22.20 157.35
N GLU A 980 70.32 21.89 157.55
CA GLU A 980 69.39 21.35 156.55
C GLU A 980 69.17 22.29 155.36
N SER A 981 70.13 22.27 154.44
CA SER A 981 70.27 23.22 153.34
C SER A 981 71.02 22.62 152.16
N ALA A 982 70.74 23.12 150.97
CA ALA A 982 71.27 22.59 149.71
C ALA A 982 71.63 23.70 148.72
N ARG A 983 72.81 23.63 148.09
CA ARG A 983 73.11 24.42 146.89
C ARG A 983 72.85 23.55 145.67
N LEU A 984 71.82 23.87 144.89
CA LEU A 984 71.35 23.05 143.77
C LEU A 984 71.56 23.73 142.41
N PHE A 985 71.75 22.89 141.39
CA PHE A 985 71.89 23.28 139.99
C PHE A 985 71.12 22.30 139.09
N LEU A 986 70.39 22.83 138.11
CA LEU A 986 69.89 22.08 136.98
C LEU A 986 71.03 21.93 135.98
N LYS A 987 71.43 20.69 135.72
CA LYS A 987 72.48 20.32 134.77
C LYS A 987 71.83 19.88 133.46
N GLY A 988 72.15 20.57 132.38
CA GLY A 988 71.88 20.07 131.02
C GLY A 988 72.79 18.89 130.67
N ASN A 989 72.23 17.86 130.04
CA ASN A 989 72.99 16.75 129.45
C ASN A 989 72.87 16.78 127.92
N GLU A 990 73.78 16.07 127.24
CA GLU A 990 73.75 15.82 125.79
C GLU A 990 73.59 17.10 124.93
N LYS A 991 72.38 17.35 124.41
CA LYS A 991 72.07 18.46 123.49
C LYS A 991 71.87 19.80 124.19
N PHE A 992 71.61 19.76 125.49
CA PHE A 992 71.76 20.93 126.34
C PHE A 992 73.21 20.93 126.79
N ALA A 993 74.03 21.85 126.23
CA ALA A 993 75.42 22.03 126.64
C ALA A 993 75.50 22.07 128.18
N ALA A 994 76.58 21.55 128.76
CA ALA A 994 76.68 21.13 130.18
C ALA A 994 76.69 22.28 131.22
N ASN A 995 75.80 23.24 131.04
CA ASN A 995 75.49 24.36 131.89
C ASN A 995 74.89 23.82 133.19
N LYS A 996 75.51 24.22 134.31
CA LYS A 996 74.92 24.10 135.64
C LYS A 996 74.21 25.42 135.92
N ILE A 997 72.90 25.45 135.67
CA ILE A 997 72.07 26.62 135.99
C ILE A 997 71.72 26.53 137.48
N PRO A 998 72.04 27.52 138.33
CA PRO A 998 71.67 27.48 139.74
C PRO A 998 70.15 27.37 139.92
N LEU A 999 69.71 26.76 141.02
CA LEU A 999 68.30 26.57 141.34
C LEU A 999 67.96 27.27 142.65
N ASP A 1000 67.84 28.59 142.54
CA ASP A 1000 67.35 29.49 143.58
C ASP A 1000 66.45 30.58 142.96
N ASP A 1001 65.74 31.32 143.81
CA ASP A 1001 64.69 32.28 143.41
C ASP A 1001 65.19 33.46 142.55
N SER A 1002 66.51 33.68 142.44
CA SER A 1002 67.06 34.68 141.53
C SER A 1002 67.10 34.23 140.06
N THR A 1003 66.88 32.94 139.77
CA THR A 1003 67.10 32.36 138.46
C THR A 1003 65.93 32.58 137.50
N ALA A 1004 66.17 33.35 136.43
CA ALA A 1004 65.21 33.62 135.38
C ALA A 1004 65.84 33.65 133.96
N ASN A 1005 65.03 33.28 132.95
CA ASN A 1005 65.34 33.32 131.51
C ASN A 1005 66.69 32.71 131.09
N GLN A 1006 67.09 31.60 131.70
CA GLN A 1006 68.34 30.91 131.39
C GLN A 1006 68.16 29.91 130.25
N GLU A 1007 68.97 30.03 129.19
CA GLU A 1007 68.90 29.13 128.03
C GLU A 1007 69.51 27.77 128.34
N LEU A 1008 68.75 26.70 128.06
CA LEU A 1008 69.22 25.31 128.16
C LEU A 1008 69.83 24.84 126.83
N GLY A 1009 69.29 25.30 125.70
CA GLY A 1009 69.83 25.05 124.37
C GLY A 1009 68.74 24.84 123.32
N THR A 1010 69.07 24.07 122.27
CA THR A 1010 68.13 23.73 121.18
C THR A 1010 68.00 22.22 121.00
N LEU A 1011 66.85 21.80 120.48
CA LEU A 1011 66.50 20.40 120.29
C LEU A 1011 65.94 20.21 118.87
N ASP A 1012 66.68 19.47 118.03
CA ASP A 1012 66.32 19.19 116.63
C ASP A 1012 65.02 18.38 116.51
N ASP A 1013 64.52 18.19 115.29
CA ASP A 1013 63.33 17.38 115.04
C ASP A 1013 63.53 15.92 115.47
N GLN A 1014 62.49 15.30 116.02
CA GLN A 1014 62.51 13.94 116.61
C GLN A 1014 63.58 13.69 117.68
N ALA A 1015 64.30 14.70 118.15
CA ALA A 1015 65.42 14.54 119.07
C ALA A 1015 64.97 14.39 120.53
N LYS A 1016 65.82 13.72 121.32
CA LYS A 1016 65.69 13.63 122.78
C LYS A 1016 66.97 14.10 123.47
N THR A 1017 66.85 14.43 124.74
CA THR A 1017 67.93 14.87 125.62
C THR A 1017 67.49 14.70 127.08
N SER A 1018 68.30 15.05 128.08
CA SER A 1018 67.90 15.01 129.49
C SER A 1018 68.46 16.16 130.33
N VAL A 1019 67.87 16.35 131.52
CA VAL A 1019 68.36 17.23 132.58
C VAL A 1019 68.46 16.46 133.90
N SER A 1020 69.37 16.85 134.78
CA SER A 1020 69.47 16.29 136.14
C SER A 1020 69.68 17.40 137.17
N LEU A 1021 69.39 17.11 138.44
CA LEU A 1021 69.81 17.94 139.56
C LEU A 1021 71.22 17.51 139.98
N SER A 1022 72.04 18.50 140.32
CA SER A 1022 73.36 18.31 140.92
C SER A 1022 73.61 19.41 141.93
N GLY A 1023 74.49 19.19 142.90
CA GLY A 1023 74.68 20.17 143.97
C GLY A 1023 75.36 19.59 145.20
N GLN A 1024 75.25 20.31 146.31
CA GLN A 1024 75.80 19.91 147.60
C GLN A 1024 74.75 20.08 148.70
N TYR A 1025 74.64 19.08 149.56
CA TYR A 1025 73.80 19.07 150.75
C TYR A 1025 74.66 19.30 151.99
N PHE A 1026 74.15 20.08 152.94
CA PHE A 1026 74.91 20.47 154.14
C PHE A 1026 74.25 20.01 155.47
N GLY A 1027 73.17 19.23 155.41
CA GLY A 1027 72.43 18.71 156.58
C GLY A 1027 72.78 17.26 156.97
N ASP A 1028 72.04 16.70 157.92
CA ASP A 1028 72.18 15.32 158.39
C ASP A 1028 71.41 14.33 157.48
N TYR A 1029 72.18 13.49 156.78
CA TYR A 1029 71.70 12.47 155.83
C TYR A 1029 70.74 11.43 156.45
N SER A 1030 70.70 11.28 157.77
CA SER A 1030 69.85 10.30 158.46
C SER A 1030 68.38 10.72 158.59
N SER A 1031 68.05 12.00 158.35
CA SER A 1031 66.68 12.52 158.49
C SER A 1031 65.94 12.65 157.15
N ARG A 1032 64.62 12.41 157.13
CA ARG A 1032 63.77 12.64 155.93
C ARG A 1032 63.32 14.09 155.87
N GLN A 1033 64.00 14.88 155.03
CA GLN A 1033 63.64 16.25 154.70
C GLN A 1033 63.01 16.35 153.29
N ASN A 1034 62.26 17.43 153.02
CA ASN A 1034 61.59 17.67 151.73
C ASN A 1034 62.02 19.01 151.13
N LEU A 1035 62.35 19.00 149.84
CA LEU A 1035 62.49 20.20 149.01
C LEU A 1035 61.23 20.39 148.15
N ALA A 1036 60.75 21.62 148.00
CA ALA A 1036 59.61 21.92 147.13
C ALA A 1036 59.80 23.23 146.35
N MET A 1037 60.05 23.10 145.04
CA MET A 1037 60.25 24.20 144.09
C MET A 1037 59.53 23.95 142.76
N ASP A 1038 59.12 25.03 142.09
CA ASP A 1038 58.54 25.03 140.75
C ASP A 1038 59.57 25.50 139.70
N LEU A 1039 59.60 24.85 138.53
CA LEU A 1039 60.45 25.18 137.39
C LEU A 1039 59.59 25.46 136.15
N THR A 1040 59.70 26.65 135.57
CA THR A 1040 58.93 27.05 134.36
C THR A 1040 59.80 27.00 133.12
N PHE A 1041 59.37 26.27 132.08
CA PHE A 1041 60.10 26.13 130.81
C PHE A 1041 59.33 26.78 129.65
N LYS A 1042 60.05 27.44 128.73
CA LYS A 1042 59.53 28.03 127.48
C LYS A 1042 60.14 27.35 126.26
N PHE A 1043 59.32 27.16 125.22
CA PHE A 1043 59.70 26.52 123.95
C PHE A 1043 59.34 27.40 122.75
N GLU A 1044 60.22 27.48 121.75
CA GLU A 1044 60.06 28.35 120.56
C GLU A 1044 60.49 27.61 119.28
N VAL A 1045 59.76 27.76 118.17
CA VAL A 1045 60.17 27.22 116.85
C VAL A 1045 61.29 28.06 116.27
N LEU A 1046 62.33 27.41 115.77
CA LEU A 1046 63.33 28.03 114.92
C LEU A 1046 62.96 27.78 113.45
N HIS A 1047 62.76 28.86 112.70
CA HIS A 1047 62.43 28.86 111.27
C HIS A 1047 63.68 28.83 110.39
#